data_AF-A0A0A2UT25-F1
#
_entry.id   AF-A0A0A2UT25-F1
#
_cell.length_a   1.000
_cell.length_b   1.000
_cell.length_c   1.000
_cell.angle_alpha   90.00
_cell.angle_beta   90.00
_cell.angle_gamma   90.00
#
_symmetry.space_group_name_H-M   'P 1'
#
loop_
_entity.id
_entity.type
_entity.pdbx_description
1 polymer ?
#
loop_
_entity_poly.entity_id
_entity_poly.type
_entity_poly.pdbx_seq_one_letter_code
_entity_poly.pdbx_strand_id
1 'polypeptide(L)'
;MKNRSVKKGLSLASAMALTIGGLTPAAVVSGEEVNTDGLIISEYVEGSSYNKAIELFNGTSQTVDLSQFDLQVFFNGNIEGESIGLSGEVAPGETYTIVNNRASSPFLNVADQTSTSINHNGNDGYALFYKGEIVDSFGQLGDSSDFAKDVTLVRQSSVTGGDRTFDDAFETSDEWDSFSKDTADHLGTHTMDGVDTSDGEEPGDGDQIEEPVSITSIADVRAGGTGQTDVTMEGVVTTDLGLWGSSGFYLQDETGGIYVYQNLYDEEIKKGDVIQITGDTTEYDGVFELVNVSNLNVKDRSDLPSPQVVSPSEVSEDNQGSLVELEGVTISQIEEANSYGTLEFVASKNGESVLVRVDNRTGYSYDDFRYLEGMELNVTGISSEYNGTFQVKPRGAEDLEFVSNGTADAIQAMPGSGGVQSGSTVTLSAFSEGDIYYTTDGSEPTVNSTKYTGPITITEDTTIKAVQVGYEGTSSVVTYSYQVLKADGEVRIHDIQGATHKSLYAGVNVSGVEGIVTRTTGDNGFYMQELPGQVDEDLKTSEGIYVYNEDSLDVEVGDRVFVSGEVTENTQDNFLWFDFSDDLTLTEITDASVSVQESGVELPEAVILGEDGRQIPYNVIDNDQFSLFDPSEDAIDFYESLEGMRVSAPDATVVMPRAEYTNYDETAVTVPNGSDKVRTPAGGIIVEPSLNPERIIIDDYSQDMAPVKVGDTFESPVTGVLGYEFSNYKLEVDGLPEVDPGDFERETTTLQKDKEKLSVATYNMENYYATDSENPEKTTEIAQSIVNRLDAPDIVGLVEVQDDNGASEGDTDASENYQALVKAIVDNGGPEYKYTDIAPRNNQDGGQPDGNIRVGFIYNPERVSLTDQPKGDATTDVGVTEKGNLTLNPGRIDPTNEAFEDSRKPLAAEFQFNGENVIVVANHFNSKGGDDAPFGSIQPPQLGSEEQRLQQAEVVNGFVQDVLEQDQDANVVVLGDLNDFEDSAPLEVLEGDILSNMIEELPENERYTYNYQGNSQTLDHILVADHLRDQTKVDIVHLNADFTEEQGRVSDHDPVMVQMDLSEAKETPAMQQEWRVMKEPVAYVTRKGDLSTRSQGVTQVTLTDDSGDKEKQTVLIAFGDDKNWGKKNGKSKGKKKLIENHSVQLLNENGEVLPVEVSVNGNKLMIPSWEDIQPGMYSISIEGAGKNSALSFEIQ
;
A
#
# COMPACT_ATOMS: atom_id res chain seq x y z
N MET A 1 -63.73 -23.28 7.26
CA MET A 1 -64.90 -23.24 6.35
C MET A 1 -64.39 -23.13 4.94
N LYS A 2 -64.86 -24.05 4.07
CA LYS A 2 -65.04 -23.96 2.61
C LYS A 2 -63.89 -23.32 1.79
N ASN A 3 -63.10 -24.14 1.08
CA ASN A 3 -63.36 -24.66 -0.29
C ASN A 3 -62.93 -23.63 -1.36
N ARG A 4 -62.27 -23.95 -2.47
CA ARG A 4 -62.06 -25.25 -3.16
C ARG A 4 -61.15 -25.00 -4.39
N SER A 5 -60.24 -25.95 -4.65
CA SER A 5 -59.93 -26.64 -5.93
C SER A 5 -60.13 -25.89 -7.25
N VAL A 6 -59.25 -26.04 -8.26
CA VAL A 6 -59.05 -27.23 -9.14
C VAL A 6 -57.75 -26.97 -9.94
N LYS A 7 -56.67 -27.79 -9.98
CA LYS A 7 -56.41 -29.19 -10.39
C LYS A 7 -56.34 -29.46 -11.91
N LYS A 8 -55.17 -30.00 -12.34
CA LYS A 8 -54.84 -30.91 -13.48
C LYS A 8 -54.31 -30.25 -14.76
N GLY A 9 -53.30 -30.79 -15.44
CA GLY A 9 -52.55 -32.05 -15.29
C GLY A 9 -51.32 -32.08 -16.24
N LEU A 10 -50.19 -32.69 -15.84
CA LEU A 10 -49.67 -34.00 -16.33
C LEU A 10 -49.95 -34.26 -17.83
N SER A 11 -48.99 -34.56 -18.71
CA SER A 11 -48.08 -35.72 -18.62
C SER A 11 -47.10 -35.82 -19.82
N LEU A 12 -45.88 -36.31 -19.54
CA LEU A 12 -45.14 -37.39 -20.22
C LEU A 12 -45.12 -37.49 -21.77
N ALA A 13 -43.92 -37.53 -22.37
CA ALA A 13 -43.17 -38.79 -22.63
C ALA A 13 -42.08 -38.63 -23.71
N SER A 14 -40.95 -39.28 -23.45
CA SER A 14 -39.74 -39.49 -24.25
C SER A 14 -39.94 -40.10 -25.65
N ALA A 15 -38.97 -39.86 -26.56
CA ALA A 15 -38.23 -40.92 -27.26
C ALA A 15 -37.05 -40.38 -28.11
N MET A 16 -35.88 -41.01 -27.92
CA MET A 16 -34.66 -40.94 -28.74
C MET A 16 -34.87 -41.30 -30.22
N ALA A 17 -34.10 -40.67 -31.10
CA ALA A 17 -33.50 -41.35 -32.26
C ALA A 17 -32.24 -40.60 -32.76
N LEU A 18 -31.08 -41.24 -32.64
CA LEU A 18 -29.85 -40.92 -33.37
C LEU A 18 -30.02 -41.30 -34.85
N THR A 19 -29.74 -40.38 -35.78
CA THR A 19 -29.23 -40.72 -37.12
C THR A 19 -28.33 -39.59 -37.65
N ILE A 20 -27.09 -39.98 -37.99
CA ILE A 20 -26.04 -39.17 -38.63
C ILE A 20 -26.41 -38.86 -40.09
N GLY A 21 -26.16 -37.62 -40.55
CA GLY A 21 -25.88 -37.37 -41.97
C GLY A 21 -26.15 -35.95 -42.48
N GLY A 22 -25.07 -35.22 -42.79
CA GLY A 22 -25.00 -34.34 -43.97
C GLY A 22 -25.29 -32.86 -43.76
N LEU A 23 -24.21 -32.08 -43.65
CA LEU A 23 -24.16 -30.63 -43.82
C LEU A 23 -24.83 -30.16 -45.12
N THR A 24 -25.75 -29.20 -45.00
CA THR A 24 -25.79 -27.95 -45.76
C THR A 24 -26.52 -26.90 -44.91
N PRO A 25 -25.96 -25.71 -44.63
CA PRO A 25 -26.72 -24.64 -44.00
C PRO A 25 -27.77 -24.11 -44.99
N ALA A 26 -29.03 -24.14 -44.57
CA ALA A 26 -30.10 -23.38 -45.20
C ALA A 26 -29.93 -21.92 -44.79
N ALA A 27 -30.10 -21.02 -45.77
CA ALA A 27 -30.02 -19.58 -45.58
C ALA A 27 -30.94 -19.12 -44.44
N VAL A 28 -30.36 -18.44 -43.46
CA VAL A 28 -31.10 -17.63 -42.49
C VAL A 28 -31.68 -16.45 -43.28
N VAL A 29 -33.00 -16.32 -43.25
CA VAL A 29 -33.71 -15.13 -43.71
C VAL A 29 -33.45 -14.04 -42.67
N SER A 30 -32.84 -12.93 -43.08
CA SER A 30 -32.73 -11.73 -42.27
C SER A 30 -34.14 -11.23 -41.91
N GLY A 31 -34.50 -11.24 -40.63
CA GLY A 31 -35.58 -10.39 -40.14
C GLY A 31 -35.15 -8.93 -40.31
N GLU A 32 -36.06 -8.08 -40.77
CA GLU A 32 -35.83 -6.62 -40.75
C GLU A 32 -35.50 -6.20 -39.32
N GLU A 33 -34.46 -5.38 -39.19
CA GLU A 33 -33.99 -4.86 -37.92
C GLU A 33 -35.06 -3.94 -37.32
N VAL A 34 -35.33 -4.08 -36.03
CA VAL A 34 -36.29 -3.22 -35.35
C VAL A 34 -35.63 -1.87 -35.17
N ASN A 35 -36.14 -0.84 -35.84
CA ASN A 35 -35.73 0.53 -35.60
C ASN A 35 -36.11 0.91 -34.16
N THR A 36 -35.11 1.17 -33.32
CA THR A 36 -35.27 1.59 -31.94
C THR A 36 -35.20 3.11 -31.77
N ASP A 37 -34.77 3.84 -32.81
CA ASP A 37 -34.70 5.30 -32.80
C ASP A 37 -36.12 5.89 -32.84
N GLY A 38 -36.58 6.30 -31.66
CA GLY A 38 -37.91 6.83 -31.40
C GLY A 38 -38.72 6.03 -30.38
N LEU A 39 -38.25 4.86 -29.91
CA LEU A 39 -38.84 4.19 -28.75
C LEU A 39 -38.18 4.74 -27.47
N ILE A 40 -38.96 5.41 -26.63
CA ILE A 40 -38.45 6.12 -25.45
C ILE A 40 -39.25 5.81 -24.18
N ILE A 41 -38.65 6.04 -23.03
CA ILE A 41 -39.31 6.20 -21.74
C ILE A 41 -39.93 7.60 -21.72
N SER A 42 -41.26 7.66 -21.78
CA SER A 42 -42.01 8.91 -21.91
C SER A 42 -42.51 9.48 -20.58
N GLU A 43 -42.64 8.67 -19.54
CA GLU A 43 -43.10 9.13 -18.22
C GLU A 43 -42.54 8.26 -17.07
N TYR A 44 -42.11 8.93 -15.99
CA TYR A 44 -41.69 8.35 -14.72
C TYR A 44 -42.55 8.90 -13.58
N VAL A 45 -43.04 8.05 -12.68
CA VAL A 45 -43.93 8.46 -11.58
C VAL A 45 -43.45 7.96 -10.22
N GLU A 46 -42.92 8.85 -9.38
CA GLU A 46 -42.70 8.63 -7.94
C GLU A 46 -43.88 9.25 -7.15
N GLY A 47 -44.96 8.47 -6.99
CA GLY A 47 -46.18 8.89 -6.29
C GLY A 47 -46.27 8.42 -4.84
N SER A 48 -47.31 8.80 -4.11
CA SER A 48 -47.51 8.38 -2.71
C SER A 48 -47.65 6.86 -2.58
N SER A 49 -46.94 6.26 -1.62
CA SER A 49 -46.97 4.82 -1.35
C SER A 49 -46.61 4.02 -2.62
N TYR A 50 -47.53 3.20 -3.14
CA TYR A 50 -47.32 2.34 -4.31
C TYR A 50 -47.78 2.97 -5.63
N ASN A 51 -48.07 4.27 -5.69
CA ASN A 51 -48.38 4.94 -6.95
C ASN A 51 -47.09 5.16 -7.76
N LYS A 52 -46.55 4.07 -8.32
CA LYS A 52 -45.29 4.04 -9.08
C LYS A 52 -45.55 3.54 -10.50
N ALA A 53 -44.97 4.21 -11.51
CA ALA A 53 -45.18 3.85 -12.91
C ALA A 53 -44.00 4.27 -13.82
N ILE A 54 -43.83 3.52 -14.91
CA ILE A 54 -42.98 3.84 -16.08
C ILE A 54 -43.83 3.72 -17.34
N GLU A 55 -43.74 4.67 -18.26
CA GLU A 55 -44.39 4.61 -19.57
C GLU A 55 -43.34 4.58 -20.70
N LEU A 56 -43.57 3.75 -21.71
CA LEU A 56 -42.83 3.76 -22.97
C LEU A 56 -43.68 4.36 -24.10
N PHE A 57 -43.09 5.16 -24.98
CA PHE A 57 -43.74 5.70 -26.18
C PHE A 57 -43.02 5.23 -27.45
N ASN A 58 -43.79 4.80 -28.46
CA ASN A 58 -43.24 4.41 -29.75
C ASN A 58 -43.36 5.54 -30.79
N GLY A 59 -42.35 6.39 -30.88
CA GLY A 59 -42.18 7.41 -31.92
C GLY A 59 -41.64 6.88 -33.26
N THR A 60 -41.35 5.58 -33.36
CA THR A 60 -40.86 4.98 -34.61
C THR A 60 -41.97 4.87 -35.66
N SER A 61 -41.61 4.58 -36.91
CA SER A 61 -42.59 4.41 -38.00
C SER A 61 -43.23 3.01 -38.07
N GLN A 62 -42.86 2.09 -37.17
CA GLN A 62 -43.33 0.70 -37.17
C GLN A 62 -43.79 0.22 -35.80
N THR A 63 -44.65 -0.81 -35.76
CA THR A 63 -45.06 -1.43 -34.50
C THR A 63 -43.87 -2.16 -33.86
N VAL A 64 -43.63 -1.91 -32.58
CA VAL A 64 -42.55 -2.50 -31.80
C VAL A 64 -43.09 -3.65 -30.94
N ASP A 65 -42.46 -4.83 -31.02
CA ASP A 65 -42.72 -5.96 -30.11
C ASP A 65 -41.79 -5.85 -28.89
N LEU A 66 -42.36 -5.52 -27.73
CA LEU A 66 -41.61 -5.29 -26.51
C LEU A 66 -41.00 -6.56 -25.92
N SER A 67 -41.42 -7.76 -26.36
CA SER A 67 -40.80 -9.02 -25.87
C SER A 67 -39.35 -9.19 -26.32
N GLN A 68 -38.87 -8.33 -27.21
CA GLN A 68 -37.49 -8.30 -27.68
C GLN A 68 -36.60 -7.33 -26.88
N PHE A 69 -37.18 -6.61 -25.91
CA PHE A 69 -36.51 -5.61 -25.11
C PHE A 69 -36.50 -6.04 -23.64
N ASP A 70 -35.51 -5.57 -22.89
CA ASP A 70 -35.39 -5.79 -21.46
C ASP A 70 -35.33 -4.44 -20.74
N LEU A 71 -36.37 -4.12 -19.96
CA LEU A 71 -36.34 -2.91 -19.13
C LEU A 71 -35.74 -3.29 -17.78
N GLN A 72 -34.62 -2.68 -17.41
CA GLN A 72 -33.99 -2.92 -16.12
C GLN A 72 -34.14 -1.71 -15.20
N VAL A 73 -34.24 -1.98 -13.89
CA VAL A 73 -34.22 -0.97 -12.82
C VAL A 73 -32.96 -1.12 -11.99
N PHE A 74 -32.35 0.00 -11.66
CA PHE A 74 -31.08 0.08 -10.93
C PHE A 74 -31.35 0.81 -9.62
N PHE A 75 -31.44 0.05 -8.53
CA PHE A 75 -31.93 0.57 -7.25
C PHE A 75 -30.83 1.35 -6.50
N ASN A 76 -31.18 2.54 -6.01
CA ASN A 76 -30.36 3.41 -5.16
C ASN A 76 -28.93 3.65 -5.69
N GLY A 77 -28.77 3.87 -7.00
CA GLY A 77 -27.46 4.11 -7.61
C GLY A 77 -26.59 2.88 -7.86
N ASN A 78 -27.13 1.66 -7.74
CA ASN A 78 -26.37 0.46 -8.10
C ASN A 78 -26.03 0.42 -9.60
N ILE A 79 -24.88 -0.20 -9.92
CA ILE A 79 -24.44 -0.42 -11.30
C ILE A 79 -24.98 -1.72 -11.93
N GLU A 80 -25.58 -2.60 -11.12
CA GLU A 80 -26.28 -3.82 -11.57
C GLU A 80 -27.80 -3.63 -11.58
N GLY A 81 -28.45 -4.01 -12.68
CA GLY A 81 -29.88 -3.80 -12.92
C GLY A 81 -30.74 -5.06 -12.77
N GLU A 82 -31.95 -4.90 -12.25
CA GLU A 82 -32.96 -5.98 -12.19
C GLU A 82 -33.91 -5.92 -13.40
N SER A 83 -33.98 -7.01 -14.17
CA SER A 83 -34.88 -7.13 -15.34
C SER A 83 -36.37 -7.13 -15.00
N ILE A 84 -37.12 -6.28 -15.69
CA ILE A 84 -38.58 -6.22 -15.72
C ILE A 84 -39.06 -6.73 -17.07
N GLY A 85 -39.41 -8.02 -17.12
CA GLY A 85 -39.86 -8.66 -18.36
C GLY A 85 -41.03 -7.93 -19.02
N LEU A 86 -40.84 -7.52 -20.28
CA LEU A 86 -41.85 -6.84 -21.08
C LEU A 86 -42.63 -7.81 -21.97
N SER A 87 -43.89 -7.47 -22.29
CA SER A 87 -44.71 -8.26 -23.20
C SER A 87 -45.74 -7.41 -23.94
N GLY A 88 -46.02 -7.74 -25.20
CA GLY A 88 -46.99 -7.00 -26.02
C GLY A 88 -46.35 -6.15 -27.11
N GLU A 89 -47.18 -5.44 -27.86
CA GLU A 89 -46.76 -4.63 -29.00
C GLU A 89 -47.25 -3.20 -28.84
N VAL A 90 -46.46 -2.22 -29.29
CA VAL A 90 -46.80 -0.78 -29.26
C VAL A 90 -46.80 -0.25 -30.69
N ALA A 91 -47.92 0.28 -31.16
CA ALA A 91 -48.00 0.84 -32.52
C ALA A 91 -47.34 2.24 -32.60
N PRO A 92 -46.94 2.71 -33.80
CA PRO A 92 -46.44 4.07 -33.99
C PRO A 92 -47.39 5.11 -33.39
N GLY A 93 -46.85 5.99 -32.56
CA GLY A 93 -47.58 7.05 -31.86
C GLY A 93 -48.38 6.62 -30.63
N GLU A 94 -48.28 5.36 -30.19
CA GLU A 94 -48.97 4.85 -28.99
C GLU A 94 -47.99 4.68 -27.81
N THR A 95 -48.54 4.57 -26.58
CA THR A 95 -47.77 4.32 -25.35
C THR A 95 -48.04 2.94 -24.75
N TYR A 96 -47.17 2.51 -23.84
CA TYR A 96 -47.31 1.30 -23.06
C TYR A 96 -46.92 1.55 -21.59
N THR A 97 -47.88 1.46 -20.69
CA THR A 97 -47.69 1.84 -19.27
C THR A 97 -47.53 0.64 -18.34
N ILE A 98 -46.47 0.65 -17.52
CA ILE A 98 -46.15 -0.38 -16.53
C ILE A 98 -46.30 0.21 -15.13
N VAL A 99 -47.20 -0.36 -14.31
CA VAL A 99 -47.59 0.21 -13.00
C VAL A 99 -47.35 -0.77 -11.86
N ASN A 100 -47.00 -0.27 -10.67
CA ASN A 100 -46.96 -1.11 -9.48
C ASN A 100 -48.33 -1.77 -9.21
N ASN A 101 -48.36 -3.09 -9.00
CA ASN A 101 -49.62 -3.84 -8.86
C ASN A 101 -50.46 -3.48 -7.61
N ARG A 102 -49.91 -2.69 -6.69
CA ARG A 102 -50.60 -2.16 -5.49
C ARG A 102 -50.96 -0.69 -5.58
N ALA A 103 -50.73 -0.05 -6.74
CA ALA A 103 -51.09 1.34 -6.98
C ALA A 103 -52.60 1.60 -6.82
N SER A 104 -52.97 2.85 -6.65
CA SER A 104 -54.36 3.28 -6.59
C SER A 104 -55.06 3.18 -7.95
N SER A 105 -56.39 3.18 -7.95
CA SER A 105 -57.19 2.95 -9.18
C SER A 105 -56.88 3.89 -10.36
N PRO A 106 -56.54 5.19 -10.20
CA PRO A 106 -56.15 6.04 -11.33
C PRO A 106 -55.00 5.46 -12.15
N PHE A 107 -53.96 4.94 -11.50
CA PHE A 107 -52.80 4.33 -12.15
C PHE A 107 -53.12 2.94 -12.70
N LEU A 108 -53.79 2.09 -11.92
CA LEU A 108 -54.14 0.72 -12.37
C LEU A 108 -55.11 0.71 -13.57
N ASN A 109 -55.86 1.78 -13.81
CA ASN A 109 -56.81 1.85 -14.93
C ASN A 109 -56.13 2.13 -16.28
N VAL A 110 -54.93 2.69 -16.28
CA VAL A 110 -54.13 3.01 -17.48
C VAL A 110 -52.97 2.02 -17.69
N ALA A 111 -52.78 1.07 -16.76
CA ALA A 111 -51.73 0.06 -16.85
C ALA A 111 -52.00 -0.97 -17.96
N ASP A 112 -51.08 -1.09 -18.90
CA ASP A 112 -51.02 -2.19 -19.86
C ASP A 112 -50.39 -3.44 -19.22
N GLN A 113 -49.43 -3.21 -18.32
CA GLN A 113 -48.78 -4.24 -17.50
C GLN A 113 -48.69 -3.78 -16.03
N THR A 114 -48.72 -4.75 -15.11
CA THR A 114 -48.39 -4.49 -13.70
C THR A 114 -47.19 -5.30 -13.25
N SER A 115 -46.28 -4.70 -12.49
CA SER A 115 -45.10 -5.37 -11.92
C SER A 115 -44.93 -4.98 -10.44
N THR A 116 -44.36 -5.87 -9.62
CA THR A 116 -43.95 -5.50 -8.24
C THR A 116 -42.59 -4.80 -8.20
N SER A 117 -41.78 -4.95 -9.25
CA SER A 117 -40.43 -4.37 -9.36
C SER A 117 -40.45 -2.88 -9.72
N ILE A 118 -41.59 -2.33 -10.14
CA ILE A 118 -41.80 -0.88 -10.24
C ILE A 118 -42.00 -0.33 -8.82
N ASN A 119 -40.91 -0.16 -8.06
CA ASN A 119 -40.94 0.25 -6.66
C ASN A 119 -39.81 1.24 -6.32
N HIS A 120 -39.39 2.04 -7.31
CA HIS A 120 -38.46 3.14 -7.15
C HIS A 120 -38.92 4.16 -6.10
N ASN A 121 -38.00 4.90 -5.50
CA ASN A 121 -38.18 5.80 -4.37
C ASN A 121 -37.58 7.21 -4.58
N GLY A 122 -36.94 7.46 -5.72
CA GLY A 122 -36.49 8.80 -6.14
C GLY A 122 -35.02 8.90 -6.56
N ASN A 123 -34.21 7.89 -6.29
CA ASN A 123 -32.80 7.79 -6.67
C ASN A 123 -32.51 6.50 -7.47
N ASP A 124 -33.52 5.97 -8.15
CA ASP A 124 -33.42 4.73 -8.91
C ASP A 124 -33.49 5.02 -10.40
N GLY A 125 -32.54 4.45 -11.15
CA GLY A 125 -32.48 4.60 -12.60
C GLY A 125 -33.17 3.47 -13.34
N TYR A 126 -33.49 3.71 -14.61
CA TYR A 126 -34.06 2.74 -15.53
C TYR A 126 -33.30 2.77 -16.86
N ALA A 127 -33.04 1.60 -17.44
CA ALA A 127 -32.51 1.49 -18.80
C ALA A 127 -33.29 0.43 -19.59
N LEU A 128 -33.67 0.77 -20.81
CA LEU A 128 -34.35 -0.11 -21.75
C LEU A 128 -33.33 -0.68 -22.73
N PHE A 129 -33.09 -1.99 -22.69
CA PHE A 129 -32.12 -2.67 -23.53
C PHE A 129 -32.76 -3.36 -24.74
N TYR A 130 -32.06 -3.33 -25.88
CA TYR A 130 -32.35 -4.17 -27.05
C TYR A 130 -31.06 -4.85 -27.51
N LYS A 131 -31.05 -6.19 -27.51
CA LYS A 131 -29.86 -7.02 -27.85
C LYS A 131 -28.60 -6.68 -27.05
N GLY A 132 -28.75 -6.17 -25.83
CA GLY A 132 -27.64 -5.82 -24.94
C GLY A 132 -27.22 -4.34 -25.03
N GLU A 133 -27.80 -3.56 -25.93
CA GLU A 133 -27.53 -2.11 -26.06
C GLU A 133 -28.65 -1.28 -25.43
N ILE A 134 -28.30 -0.15 -24.79
CA ILE A 134 -29.29 0.78 -24.23
C ILE A 134 -29.98 1.53 -25.37
N VAL A 135 -31.30 1.52 -25.33
CA VAL A 135 -32.19 2.22 -26.26
C VAL A 135 -32.63 3.55 -25.68
N ASP A 136 -32.96 3.56 -24.39
CA ASP A 136 -33.28 4.76 -23.60
C ASP A 136 -32.97 4.54 -22.11
N SER A 137 -32.62 5.60 -21.39
CA SER A 137 -32.38 5.63 -19.96
C SER A 137 -33.11 6.77 -19.25
N PHE A 138 -33.27 6.60 -17.94
CA PHE A 138 -33.81 7.59 -17.01
C PHE A 138 -33.05 7.49 -15.68
N GLY A 139 -32.52 8.59 -15.17
CA GLY A 139 -31.59 8.59 -14.03
C GLY A 139 -30.14 8.37 -14.47
N GLN A 140 -29.22 8.34 -13.50
CA GLN A 140 -27.79 8.11 -13.73
C GLN A 140 -27.32 6.82 -13.03
N LEU A 141 -26.63 5.95 -13.77
CA LEU A 141 -26.01 4.73 -13.27
C LEU A 141 -24.90 5.07 -12.29
N GLY A 142 -24.86 4.43 -11.13
CA GLY A 142 -23.89 4.77 -10.09
C GLY A 142 -24.30 5.96 -9.20
N ASP A 143 -25.30 6.75 -9.58
CA ASP A 143 -25.74 7.91 -8.79
C ASP A 143 -26.80 7.54 -7.75
N SER A 144 -26.47 7.74 -6.48
CA SER A 144 -27.36 7.49 -5.35
C SER A 144 -28.17 8.73 -4.91
N SER A 145 -28.02 9.86 -5.61
CA SER A 145 -28.70 11.13 -5.29
C SER A 145 -30.23 11.08 -5.53
N ASP A 146 -31.01 11.79 -4.70
CA ASP A 146 -32.48 11.88 -4.82
C ASP A 146 -32.91 12.79 -6.00
N PHE A 147 -32.63 12.43 -7.26
CA PHE A 147 -32.89 13.26 -8.44
C PHE A 147 -34.36 13.30 -8.91
N ALA A 148 -35.18 12.29 -8.56
CA ALA A 148 -36.57 12.16 -9.01
C ALA A 148 -37.56 11.80 -7.88
N LYS A 149 -37.30 12.28 -6.66
CA LYS A 149 -38.14 12.02 -5.47
C LYS A 149 -39.42 12.87 -5.43
N ASP A 150 -40.55 12.25 -5.09
CA ASP A 150 -41.84 12.89 -4.83
C ASP A 150 -42.36 13.72 -6.04
N VAL A 151 -42.10 13.25 -7.27
CA VAL A 151 -42.47 13.91 -8.54
C VAL A 151 -43.01 12.93 -9.59
N THR A 152 -43.78 13.48 -10.53
CA THR A 152 -44.07 12.85 -11.83
C THR A 152 -43.28 13.62 -12.89
N LEU A 153 -42.54 12.92 -13.74
CA LEU A 153 -41.74 13.49 -14.82
C LEU A 153 -42.24 12.97 -16.17
N VAL A 154 -42.54 13.88 -17.09
CA VAL A 154 -42.99 13.57 -18.45
C VAL A 154 -41.94 14.06 -19.43
N ARG A 155 -41.47 13.22 -20.36
CA ARG A 155 -40.46 13.62 -21.35
C ARG A 155 -41.01 14.77 -22.21
N GLN A 156 -40.18 15.76 -22.53
CA GLN A 156 -40.59 16.90 -23.36
C GLN A 156 -40.81 16.44 -24.81
N SER A 157 -41.79 17.03 -25.51
CA SER A 157 -42.11 16.61 -26.88
C SER A 157 -40.96 16.80 -27.87
N SER A 158 -40.04 17.73 -27.60
CA SER A 158 -38.85 17.96 -28.43
C SER A 158 -37.82 16.84 -28.35
N VAL A 159 -37.94 15.91 -27.39
CA VAL A 159 -37.04 14.78 -27.25
C VAL A 159 -37.54 13.64 -28.13
N THR A 160 -36.85 13.40 -29.25
CA THR A 160 -37.28 12.48 -30.30
C THR A 160 -36.52 11.15 -30.32
N GLY A 161 -35.57 10.97 -29.41
CA GLY A 161 -34.75 9.78 -29.26
C GLY A 161 -34.46 9.52 -27.78
N GLY A 162 -34.19 8.27 -27.44
CA GLY A 162 -33.84 7.89 -26.08
C GLY A 162 -32.43 8.33 -25.74
N ASP A 163 -32.21 8.63 -24.47
CA ASP A 163 -30.87 8.79 -23.91
C ASP A 163 -30.20 7.41 -23.82
N ARG A 164 -29.02 7.26 -24.41
CA ARG A 164 -28.31 5.97 -24.46
C ARG A 164 -27.11 5.91 -23.54
N THR A 165 -26.84 6.99 -22.81
CA THR A 165 -25.63 7.16 -22.00
C THR A 165 -26.02 7.16 -20.53
N PHE A 166 -26.40 6.01 -19.99
CA PHE A 166 -27.02 5.94 -18.67
C PHE A 166 -26.12 6.39 -17.51
N ASP A 167 -24.81 6.54 -17.69
CA ASP A 167 -23.86 7.01 -16.68
C ASP A 167 -23.59 8.53 -16.74
N ASP A 168 -24.19 9.27 -17.67
CA ASP A 168 -24.07 10.72 -17.75
C ASP A 168 -24.90 11.45 -16.67
N ALA A 169 -24.56 12.72 -16.43
CA ALA A 169 -25.18 13.49 -15.36
C ALA A 169 -26.68 13.70 -15.63
N PHE A 170 -27.54 13.15 -14.75
CA PHE A 170 -28.98 13.21 -14.96
C PHE A 170 -29.59 14.54 -14.51
N GLU A 171 -29.69 15.50 -15.44
CA GLU A 171 -30.33 16.80 -15.21
C GLU A 171 -31.79 16.79 -15.68
N THR A 172 -32.72 16.71 -14.72
CA THR A 172 -34.16 16.56 -15.02
C THR A 172 -34.70 17.68 -15.93
N SER A 173 -34.18 18.91 -15.84
CA SER A 173 -34.70 20.03 -16.63
C SER A 173 -34.38 19.97 -18.13
N ASP A 174 -33.41 19.17 -18.52
CA ASP A 174 -32.91 19.16 -19.90
C ASP A 174 -33.90 18.46 -20.84
N GLU A 175 -34.61 17.46 -20.32
CA GLU A 175 -35.47 16.60 -21.13
C GLU A 175 -36.85 16.32 -20.52
N TRP A 176 -37.10 16.70 -19.26
CA TRP A 176 -38.32 16.33 -18.54
C TRP A 176 -39.10 17.54 -18.01
N ASP A 177 -40.41 17.50 -18.17
CA ASP A 177 -41.35 18.41 -17.52
C ASP A 177 -41.78 17.81 -16.17
N SER A 178 -41.67 18.59 -15.09
CA SER A 178 -41.96 18.14 -13.73
C SER A 178 -43.35 18.52 -13.22
N PHE A 179 -44.05 17.55 -12.64
CA PHE A 179 -45.38 17.67 -12.06
C PHE A 179 -45.41 17.14 -10.62
N SER A 180 -46.44 17.53 -9.87
CA SER A 180 -46.60 17.07 -8.48
C SER A 180 -46.80 15.57 -8.41
N LYS A 181 -46.25 14.89 -7.39
CA LYS A 181 -46.54 13.47 -7.13
C LYS A 181 -48.02 13.13 -7.14
N ASP A 182 -48.30 11.87 -7.46
CA ASP A 182 -49.64 11.30 -7.70
C ASP A 182 -50.36 11.86 -8.95
N THR A 183 -49.64 12.50 -9.87
CA THR A 183 -50.21 12.93 -11.16
C THR A 183 -50.23 11.74 -12.11
N ALA A 184 -51.42 11.35 -12.58
CA ALA A 184 -51.65 10.25 -13.53
C ALA A 184 -52.36 10.72 -14.81
N ASP A 185 -52.53 12.03 -14.96
CA ASP A 185 -53.32 12.63 -16.05
C ASP A 185 -52.62 12.56 -17.42
N HIS A 186 -51.32 12.21 -17.44
CA HIS A 186 -50.47 12.14 -18.62
C HIS A 186 -50.26 10.69 -19.11
N LEU A 187 -50.24 9.73 -18.18
CA LEU A 187 -50.16 8.30 -18.50
C LEU A 187 -51.23 7.83 -19.51
N GLY A 188 -50.78 7.01 -20.45
CA GLY A 188 -51.54 6.48 -21.57
C GLY A 188 -51.50 7.37 -22.83
N THR A 189 -50.74 8.48 -22.81
CA THR A 189 -50.61 9.39 -23.96
C THR A 189 -49.29 10.16 -23.95
N HIS A 190 -48.65 10.30 -25.11
CA HIS A 190 -47.46 11.14 -25.25
C HIS A 190 -47.42 11.84 -26.63
N THR A 191 -46.68 12.95 -26.75
CA THR A 191 -46.50 13.68 -28.01
C THR A 191 -45.03 13.93 -28.26
N MET A 192 -44.53 13.64 -29.47
CA MET A 192 -43.14 13.81 -29.88
C MET A 192 -43.07 14.63 -31.17
N ASP A 193 -42.17 15.61 -31.23
CA ASP A 193 -41.99 16.51 -32.36
C ASP A 193 -41.51 15.72 -33.59
N GLY A 194 -42.09 16.01 -34.76
CA GLY A 194 -41.79 15.27 -35.99
C GLY A 194 -42.48 13.91 -36.11
N VAL A 195 -43.05 13.37 -35.03
CA VAL A 195 -43.97 12.23 -35.08
C VAL A 195 -45.39 12.78 -35.18
N ASP A 196 -45.97 12.68 -36.38
CA ASP A 196 -47.37 13.05 -36.56
C ASP A 196 -48.24 12.01 -35.85
N THR A 197 -48.58 12.28 -34.58
CA THR A 197 -49.59 11.52 -33.85
C THR A 197 -50.98 11.66 -34.49
N SER A 198 -51.09 12.40 -35.62
CA SER A 198 -52.21 12.41 -36.54
C SER A 198 -51.87 11.81 -37.91
N ASP A 199 -52.01 10.48 -38.06
CA ASP A 199 -52.30 9.76 -39.33
C ASP A 199 -51.79 10.38 -40.70
N GLY A 200 -50.53 10.13 -41.11
CA GLY A 200 -50.15 9.72 -42.50
C GLY A 200 -49.35 10.63 -43.51
N GLU A 201 -48.28 10.03 -44.10
CA GLU A 201 -47.61 10.19 -45.44
C GLU A 201 -46.39 11.17 -45.74
N GLU A 202 -45.17 10.58 -45.91
CA GLU A 202 -43.97 10.73 -46.83
C GLU A 202 -43.35 12.08 -47.39
N PRO A 203 -42.03 12.11 -47.84
CA PRO A 203 -41.00 13.13 -47.47
C PRO A 203 -40.37 14.00 -48.62
N GLY A 204 -39.38 14.87 -48.29
CA GLY A 204 -38.56 15.63 -49.26
C GLY A 204 -37.26 16.32 -48.76
N ASP A 205 -36.21 16.20 -49.59
CA ASP A 205 -34.75 16.47 -49.53
C ASP A 205 -34.27 17.96 -49.50
N GLY A 206 -33.02 18.25 -49.04
CA GLY A 206 -32.37 19.58 -49.17
C GLY A 206 -31.03 19.84 -48.43
N ASP A 207 -29.93 19.78 -49.19
CA ASP A 207 -28.49 20.04 -48.94
C ASP A 207 -28.08 21.54 -48.68
N GLN A 208 -27.06 21.86 -47.84
CA GLN A 208 -26.40 23.19 -47.72
C GLN A 208 -24.91 23.15 -47.23
N ILE A 209 -24.14 24.20 -47.58
CA ILE A 209 -22.67 24.34 -47.77
C ILE A 209 -21.91 24.94 -46.53
N GLU A 210 -20.66 24.50 -46.23
CA GLU A 210 -19.78 24.95 -45.11
C GLU A 210 -18.84 26.17 -45.40
N GLU A 211 -18.46 26.91 -44.34
CA GLU A 211 -17.45 28.01 -44.27
C GLU A 211 -16.11 27.50 -43.64
N PRO A 212 -14.93 28.12 -43.90
CA PRO A 212 -13.64 27.55 -43.48
C PRO A 212 -13.33 27.71 -41.97
N VAL A 213 -12.97 26.60 -41.32
CA VAL A 213 -12.60 26.51 -39.88
C VAL A 213 -11.13 26.91 -39.66
N SER A 214 -10.83 27.57 -38.53
CA SER A 214 -9.47 27.97 -38.12
C SER A 214 -8.79 26.86 -37.34
N ILE A 215 -7.68 26.32 -37.85
CA ILE A 215 -6.91 25.21 -37.23
C ILE A 215 -5.78 25.79 -36.36
N THR A 216 -5.67 25.30 -35.12
CA THR A 216 -4.62 25.62 -34.14
C THR A 216 -3.65 24.44 -34.01
N SER A 217 -2.35 24.70 -33.79
CA SER A 217 -1.36 23.64 -33.57
C SER A 217 -1.53 23.00 -32.19
N ILE A 218 -1.17 21.73 -32.03
CA ILE A 218 -1.32 21.03 -30.74
C ILE A 218 -0.49 21.71 -29.64
N ALA A 219 0.72 22.19 -29.95
CA ALA A 219 1.53 22.93 -28.98
C ALA A 219 0.86 24.25 -28.53
N ASP A 220 0.23 24.98 -29.46
CA ASP A 220 -0.48 26.21 -29.10
C ASP A 220 -1.75 25.90 -28.27
N VAL A 221 -2.41 24.77 -28.54
CA VAL A 221 -3.53 24.27 -27.73
C VAL A 221 -3.05 23.95 -26.32
N ARG A 222 -1.98 23.17 -26.15
CA ARG A 222 -1.40 22.86 -24.82
C ARG A 222 -0.95 24.13 -24.09
N ALA A 223 -0.30 25.06 -24.78
CA ALA A 223 0.14 26.34 -24.20
C ALA A 223 -1.03 27.24 -23.74
N GLY A 224 -2.24 26.99 -24.24
CA GLY A 224 -3.47 27.67 -23.80
C GLY A 224 -4.03 27.14 -22.47
N GLY A 225 -3.57 25.98 -21.98
CA GLY A 225 -4.03 25.35 -20.74
C GLY A 225 -5.43 24.72 -20.87
N THR A 226 -5.98 24.26 -19.75
CA THR A 226 -7.31 23.62 -19.67
C THR A 226 -8.45 24.64 -19.79
N GLY A 227 -9.67 24.16 -20.09
CA GLY A 227 -10.89 24.97 -20.17
C GLY A 227 -11.09 25.78 -21.46
N GLN A 228 -10.28 25.55 -22.49
CA GLN A 228 -10.55 26.08 -23.84
C GLN A 228 -11.68 25.29 -24.48
N THR A 229 -12.64 25.98 -25.11
CA THR A 229 -13.81 25.37 -25.77
C THR A 229 -13.74 25.49 -27.29
N ASP A 230 -14.24 24.50 -28.02
CA ASP A 230 -14.30 24.47 -29.49
C ASP A 230 -12.93 24.71 -30.19
N VAL A 231 -11.83 24.23 -29.61
CA VAL A 231 -10.51 24.32 -30.26
C VAL A 231 -10.45 23.31 -31.41
N THR A 232 -10.15 23.80 -32.61
CA THR A 232 -9.99 22.93 -33.79
C THR A 232 -8.52 22.70 -34.09
N MET A 233 -8.11 21.46 -34.21
CA MET A 233 -6.73 21.06 -34.56
C MET A 233 -6.73 19.98 -35.66
N GLU A 234 -5.57 19.73 -36.24
CA GLU A 234 -5.35 18.67 -37.22
C GLU A 234 -4.08 17.90 -36.86
N GLY A 235 -4.15 16.57 -36.89
CA GLY A 235 -3.01 15.72 -36.55
C GLY A 235 -3.17 14.29 -37.10
N VAL A 236 -2.15 13.47 -36.89
CA VAL A 236 -2.13 12.05 -37.23
C VAL A 236 -2.51 11.22 -36.02
N VAL A 237 -3.44 10.30 -36.17
CA VAL A 237 -3.83 9.33 -35.13
C VAL A 237 -2.68 8.33 -34.93
N THR A 238 -2.08 8.29 -33.75
CA THR A 238 -0.85 7.51 -33.48
C THR A 238 -1.12 6.14 -32.85
N THR A 239 -2.34 5.88 -32.41
CA THR A 239 -2.77 4.69 -31.67
C THR A 239 -4.10 4.16 -32.20
N ASP A 240 -4.41 2.88 -31.97
CA ASP A 240 -5.75 2.36 -32.25
C ASP A 240 -6.73 2.85 -31.18
N LEU A 241 -8.02 2.91 -31.53
CA LEU A 241 -9.11 3.36 -30.65
C LEU A 241 -9.27 2.41 -29.45
N GLY A 242 -9.44 2.97 -28.26
CA GLY A 242 -9.83 2.22 -27.06
C GLY A 242 -8.70 1.39 -26.43
N LEU A 243 -7.45 1.54 -26.88
CA LEU A 243 -6.29 0.88 -26.29
C LEU A 243 -6.09 1.20 -24.80
N TRP A 244 -6.67 2.29 -24.29
CA TRP A 244 -6.55 2.69 -22.87
C TRP A 244 -7.87 3.12 -22.23
N GLY A 245 -9.00 2.57 -22.70
CA GLY A 245 -10.34 2.86 -22.19
C GLY A 245 -11.15 3.72 -23.16
N SER A 246 -12.48 3.67 -23.01
CA SER A 246 -13.45 4.34 -23.91
C SER A 246 -13.15 4.11 -25.40
N SER A 247 -13.49 5.06 -26.28
CA SER A 247 -13.04 5.09 -27.68
C SER A 247 -11.87 6.07 -27.88
N GLY A 248 -11.08 6.34 -26.83
CA GLY A 248 -10.00 7.33 -26.88
C GLY A 248 -8.80 6.93 -27.76
N PHE A 249 -8.01 7.92 -28.20
CA PHE A 249 -6.80 7.73 -29.00
C PHE A 249 -5.83 8.93 -28.87
N TYR A 250 -4.56 8.76 -29.23
CA TYR A 250 -3.61 9.88 -29.29
C TYR A 250 -3.53 10.48 -30.69
N LEU A 251 -3.44 11.81 -30.74
CA LEU A 251 -3.31 12.63 -31.94
C LEU A 251 -1.99 13.41 -31.86
N GLN A 252 -1.23 13.45 -32.96
CA GLN A 252 0.06 14.13 -32.99
C GLN A 252 0.26 14.94 -34.28
N ASP A 253 0.76 16.17 -34.16
CA ASP A 253 1.18 17.02 -35.29
C ASP A 253 2.70 17.28 -35.23
N GLU A 254 3.22 18.21 -36.04
CA GLU A 254 4.65 18.55 -36.04
C GLU A 254 5.13 19.30 -34.79
N THR A 255 4.20 19.69 -33.91
CA THR A 255 4.43 20.56 -32.75
C THR A 255 4.24 19.86 -31.40
N GLY A 256 3.41 18.82 -31.33
CA GLY A 256 3.19 18.04 -30.10
C GLY A 256 2.11 16.98 -30.25
N GLY A 257 1.79 16.32 -29.14
CA GLY A 257 0.75 15.31 -29.07
C GLY A 257 -0.29 15.60 -27.98
N ILE A 258 -1.47 15.00 -28.12
CA ILE A 258 -2.58 15.16 -27.20
C ILE A 258 -3.41 13.88 -27.16
N TYR A 259 -3.93 13.54 -25.98
CA TYR A 259 -4.91 12.48 -25.85
C TYR A 259 -6.30 12.99 -26.23
N VAL A 260 -7.07 12.22 -26.97
CA VAL A 260 -8.47 12.55 -27.33
C VAL A 260 -9.35 11.55 -26.61
N TYR A 261 -10.10 12.02 -25.61
CA TYR A 261 -11.06 11.22 -24.86
C TYR A 261 -12.47 11.44 -25.40
N GLN A 262 -13.06 10.37 -25.94
CA GLN A 262 -14.32 10.44 -26.66
C GLN A 262 -15.02 9.07 -26.66
N ASN A 263 -16.36 9.05 -26.67
CA ASN A 263 -17.20 7.84 -26.55
C ASN A 263 -17.89 7.43 -27.87
N LEU A 264 -17.52 8.04 -29.00
CA LEU A 264 -18.02 7.66 -30.33
C LEU A 264 -17.15 6.52 -30.87
N TYR A 265 -17.70 5.31 -30.96
CA TYR A 265 -17.07 4.24 -31.73
C TYR A 265 -17.35 4.47 -33.22
N ASP A 266 -16.49 5.26 -33.87
CA ASP A 266 -16.53 5.46 -35.33
C ASP A 266 -15.59 4.45 -36.01
N GLU A 267 -16.14 3.42 -36.67
CA GLU A 267 -15.37 2.40 -37.40
C GLU A 267 -14.47 2.98 -38.53
N GLU A 268 -14.58 4.27 -38.83
CA GLU A 268 -13.81 4.95 -39.88
C GLU A 268 -12.42 5.45 -39.43
N ILE A 269 -12.14 5.69 -38.15
CA ILE A 269 -10.84 6.23 -37.67
C ILE A 269 -9.84 5.12 -37.36
N LYS A 270 -8.63 5.22 -37.91
CA LYS A 270 -7.57 4.21 -37.77
C LYS A 270 -6.22 4.86 -37.50
N LYS A 271 -5.33 4.12 -36.83
CA LYS A 271 -3.90 4.45 -36.74
C LYS A 271 -3.35 4.83 -38.14
N GLY A 272 -2.77 6.02 -38.23
CA GLY A 272 -2.26 6.67 -39.44
C GLY A 272 -3.21 7.64 -40.15
N ASP A 273 -4.47 7.76 -39.71
CA ASP A 273 -5.40 8.73 -40.31
C ASP A 273 -5.05 10.16 -39.90
N VAL A 274 -5.16 11.08 -40.86
CA VAL A 274 -5.04 12.52 -40.62
C VAL A 274 -6.43 13.05 -40.38
N ILE A 275 -6.71 13.49 -39.16
CA ILE A 275 -8.03 13.97 -38.77
C ILE A 275 -8.01 15.45 -38.43
N GLN A 276 -9.08 16.15 -38.77
CA GLN A 276 -9.42 17.44 -38.21
C GLN A 276 -10.44 17.22 -37.10
N ILE A 277 -10.14 17.71 -35.90
CA ILE A 277 -10.97 17.49 -34.72
C ILE A 277 -11.23 18.81 -33.99
N THR A 278 -12.44 18.98 -33.50
CA THR A 278 -12.87 20.10 -32.65
C THR A 278 -13.39 19.56 -31.33
N GLY A 279 -12.90 20.10 -30.22
CA GLY A 279 -13.32 19.72 -28.87
C GLY A 279 -12.84 20.72 -27.82
N ASP A 280 -12.99 20.35 -26.55
CA ASP A 280 -12.63 21.17 -25.40
C ASP A 280 -11.39 20.60 -24.71
N THR A 281 -10.50 21.43 -24.18
CA THR A 281 -9.30 20.94 -23.47
C THR A 281 -9.57 20.74 -21.98
N THR A 282 -9.16 19.63 -21.41
CA THR A 282 -9.16 19.37 -19.96
C THR A 282 -7.88 18.66 -19.53
N GLU A 283 -7.76 18.38 -18.24
CA GLU A 283 -6.73 17.52 -17.68
C GLU A 283 -7.42 16.49 -16.78
N TYR A 284 -7.07 15.22 -16.93
CA TYR A 284 -7.61 14.11 -16.14
C TYR A 284 -6.45 13.19 -15.74
N ASP A 285 -6.29 12.97 -14.43
CA ASP A 285 -5.20 12.19 -13.81
C ASP A 285 -3.79 12.55 -14.32
N GLY A 286 -3.55 13.84 -14.59
CA GLY A 286 -2.29 14.36 -15.13
C GLY A 286 -2.17 14.31 -16.66
N VAL A 287 -3.11 13.67 -17.37
CA VAL A 287 -3.13 13.65 -18.84
C VAL A 287 -3.84 14.88 -19.39
N PHE A 288 -3.14 15.68 -20.19
CA PHE A 288 -3.75 16.80 -20.91
C PHE A 288 -4.47 16.28 -22.16
N GLU A 289 -5.80 16.46 -22.20
CA GLU A 289 -6.66 15.78 -23.16
C GLU A 289 -7.71 16.70 -23.80
N LEU A 290 -8.24 16.23 -24.94
CA LEU A 290 -9.34 16.83 -25.67
C LEU A 290 -10.62 16.01 -25.44
N VAL A 291 -11.65 16.64 -24.90
CA VAL A 291 -12.98 16.06 -24.58
C VAL A 291 -14.09 16.78 -25.35
N ASN A 292 -15.35 16.37 -25.16
CA ASN A 292 -16.53 17.00 -25.79
C ASN A 292 -16.38 17.21 -27.30
N VAL A 293 -15.88 16.19 -28.01
CA VAL A 293 -15.58 16.28 -29.44
C VAL A 293 -16.86 16.63 -30.21
N SER A 294 -16.94 17.88 -30.70
CA SER A 294 -18.10 18.43 -31.38
C SER A 294 -18.03 18.27 -32.90
N ASN A 295 -16.83 17.99 -33.43
CA ASN A 295 -16.61 17.69 -34.84
C ASN A 295 -15.38 16.80 -35.02
N LEU A 296 -15.50 15.76 -35.83
CA LEU A 296 -14.39 14.88 -36.18
C LEU A 296 -14.51 14.52 -37.66
N ASN A 297 -13.47 14.83 -38.44
CA ASN A 297 -13.43 14.52 -39.87
C ASN A 297 -12.09 13.90 -40.27
N VAL A 298 -12.13 12.68 -40.80
CA VAL A 298 -10.97 12.06 -41.46
C VAL A 298 -10.70 12.79 -42.79
N LYS A 299 -9.51 13.39 -42.93
CA LYS A 299 -9.12 14.18 -44.10
C LYS A 299 -8.29 13.38 -45.11
N ASP A 300 -7.35 12.58 -44.61
CA ASP A 300 -6.41 11.79 -45.41
C ASP A 300 -5.81 10.66 -44.56
N ARG A 301 -4.85 9.91 -45.12
CA ARG A 301 -4.05 8.92 -44.40
C ARG A 301 -2.56 9.13 -44.66
N SER A 302 -1.75 9.03 -43.61
CA SER A 302 -0.31 9.24 -43.65
C SER A 302 0.47 8.13 -42.94
N ASP A 303 1.79 8.10 -43.14
CA ASP A 303 2.67 7.31 -42.28
C ASP A 303 2.70 7.95 -40.88
N LEU A 304 2.93 7.14 -39.85
CA LEU A 304 3.02 7.64 -38.47
C LEU A 304 4.18 8.63 -38.32
N PRO A 305 4.05 9.62 -37.42
CA PRO A 305 5.18 10.47 -37.02
C PRO A 305 6.38 9.62 -36.61
N SER A 306 7.59 10.04 -37.00
CA SER A 306 8.81 9.38 -36.50
C SER A 306 8.93 9.65 -35.00
N PRO A 307 9.25 8.63 -34.18
CA PRO A 307 9.37 8.82 -32.74
C PRO A 307 10.51 9.80 -32.42
N GLN A 308 10.31 10.61 -31.39
CA GLN A 308 11.38 11.43 -30.84
C GLN A 308 12.26 10.54 -29.95
N VAL A 309 13.55 10.41 -30.30
CA VAL A 309 14.51 9.72 -29.43
C VAL A 309 14.75 10.58 -28.18
N VAL A 310 14.45 10.01 -27.01
CA VAL A 310 14.57 10.69 -25.70
C VAL A 310 15.32 9.80 -24.71
N SER A 311 15.90 10.39 -23.67
CA SER A 311 16.37 9.67 -22.48
C SER A 311 15.19 9.41 -21.51
N PRO A 312 15.32 8.48 -20.55
CA PRO A 312 14.25 8.23 -19.58
C PRO A 312 13.78 9.49 -18.85
N SER A 313 14.71 10.37 -18.41
CA SER A 313 14.35 11.62 -17.72
C SER A 313 13.74 12.69 -18.64
N GLU A 314 13.85 12.53 -19.96
CA GLU A 314 13.24 13.45 -20.92
C GLU A 314 11.77 13.10 -21.19
N VAL A 315 11.26 11.94 -20.76
CA VAL A 315 9.83 11.63 -20.73
C VAL A 315 9.18 12.47 -19.64
N SER A 316 8.43 13.49 -20.07
CA SER A 316 7.97 14.57 -19.19
C SER A 316 6.81 15.33 -19.84
N GLU A 317 6.28 16.33 -19.15
CA GLU A 317 5.21 17.19 -19.64
C GLU A 317 5.49 17.81 -21.02
N ASP A 318 6.76 18.11 -21.31
CA ASP A 318 7.18 18.73 -22.57
C ASP A 318 6.89 17.87 -23.82
N ASN A 319 6.77 16.56 -23.66
CA ASN A 319 6.48 15.64 -24.76
C ASN A 319 5.27 14.73 -24.52
N GLN A 320 4.47 15.00 -23.49
CA GLN A 320 3.24 14.28 -23.19
C GLN A 320 2.33 14.21 -24.43
N GLY A 321 1.77 13.03 -24.70
CA GLY A 321 0.95 12.71 -25.87
C GLY A 321 1.72 12.44 -27.17
N SER A 322 3.04 12.63 -27.20
CA SER A 322 3.86 12.41 -28.40
C SER A 322 4.48 11.01 -28.45
N LEU A 323 4.70 10.49 -29.65
CA LEU A 323 5.46 9.26 -29.86
C LEU A 323 6.95 9.47 -29.57
N VAL A 324 7.49 8.71 -28.62
CA VAL A 324 8.89 8.74 -28.19
C VAL A 324 9.55 7.37 -28.35
N GLU A 325 10.88 7.35 -28.44
CA GLU A 325 11.69 6.13 -28.46
C GLU A 325 12.83 6.22 -27.45
N LEU A 326 12.89 5.25 -26.56
CA LEU A 326 13.99 5.01 -25.63
C LEU A 326 14.93 3.99 -26.26
N GLU A 327 16.10 4.41 -26.74
CA GLU A 327 17.04 3.49 -27.38
C GLU A 327 17.90 2.75 -26.33
N GLY A 328 17.99 1.42 -26.40
CA GLY A 328 18.90 0.60 -25.57
C GLY A 328 18.81 0.87 -24.07
N VAL A 329 17.59 0.86 -23.54
CA VAL A 329 17.29 0.95 -22.10
C VAL A 329 17.30 -0.44 -21.47
N THR A 330 17.87 -0.56 -20.28
CA THR A 330 17.83 -1.80 -19.49
C THR A 330 16.51 -1.87 -18.72
N ILE A 331 15.78 -2.97 -18.84
CA ILE A 331 14.51 -3.18 -18.16
C ILE A 331 14.68 -3.86 -16.79
N SER A 332 13.84 -3.54 -15.82
CA SER A 332 13.80 -4.13 -14.47
C SER A 332 12.41 -3.95 -13.85
N GLN A 333 12.13 -4.57 -12.71
CA GLN A 333 10.85 -4.47 -11.97
C GLN A 333 9.67 -4.83 -12.88
N ILE A 334 9.76 -6.00 -13.52
CA ILE A 334 8.69 -6.48 -14.42
C ILE A 334 7.58 -7.08 -13.59
N GLU A 335 6.40 -6.46 -13.61
CA GLU A 335 5.28 -6.82 -12.73
C GLU A 335 3.97 -6.88 -13.51
N GLU A 336 3.07 -7.76 -13.08
CA GLU A 336 1.69 -7.79 -13.57
C GLU A 336 0.89 -6.72 -12.82
N ALA A 337 0.50 -5.66 -13.54
CA ALA A 337 -0.16 -4.50 -12.95
C ALA A 337 -1.67 -4.69 -12.72
N ASN A 338 -2.26 -5.77 -13.24
CA ASN A 338 -3.64 -6.20 -12.94
C ASN A 338 -3.93 -7.62 -13.45
N SER A 339 -5.00 -8.22 -12.94
CA SER A 339 -5.50 -9.56 -13.32
C SER A 339 -5.94 -9.73 -14.79
N TYR A 340 -5.95 -8.65 -15.59
CA TYR A 340 -6.22 -8.70 -17.02
C TYR A 340 -4.94 -8.91 -17.85
N GLY A 341 -3.78 -9.03 -17.21
CA GLY A 341 -2.49 -9.21 -17.83
C GLY A 341 -1.86 -7.92 -18.33
N THR A 342 -2.24 -6.75 -17.82
CA THR A 342 -1.44 -5.52 -18.06
C THR A 342 -0.13 -5.67 -17.31
N LEU A 343 0.97 -5.19 -17.89
CA LEU A 343 2.25 -5.25 -17.19
C LEU A 343 2.96 -3.90 -17.14
N GLU A 344 3.82 -3.76 -16.15
CA GLU A 344 4.69 -2.62 -15.97
C GLU A 344 6.15 -3.06 -15.84
N PHE A 345 7.06 -2.21 -16.29
CA PHE A 345 8.49 -2.36 -16.01
C PHE A 345 9.20 -1.02 -16.04
N VAL A 346 10.32 -0.91 -15.31
CA VAL A 346 11.19 0.26 -15.31
C VAL A 346 12.22 0.16 -16.43
N ALA A 347 12.28 1.16 -17.30
CA ALA A 347 13.28 1.31 -18.34
C ALA A 347 14.37 2.31 -17.91
N SER A 348 15.61 1.84 -17.77
CA SER A 348 16.72 2.64 -17.25
C SER A 348 17.92 2.78 -18.19
N LYS A 349 18.59 3.93 -18.17
CA LYS A 349 19.85 4.17 -18.90
C LYS A 349 20.63 5.31 -18.28
N ASN A 350 21.94 5.14 -18.10
CA ASN A 350 22.85 6.17 -17.54
C ASN A 350 22.45 6.73 -16.15
N GLY A 351 21.70 5.96 -15.34
CA GLY A 351 21.22 6.40 -14.02
C GLY A 351 19.88 7.15 -14.05
N GLU A 352 19.26 7.27 -15.21
CA GLU A 352 17.90 7.78 -15.40
C GLU A 352 16.94 6.60 -15.60
N SER A 353 15.69 6.73 -15.16
CA SER A 353 14.65 5.70 -15.29
C SER A 353 13.29 6.31 -15.62
N VAL A 354 12.43 5.52 -16.26
CA VAL A 354 11.03 5.86 -16.52
C VAL A 354 10.20 4.58 -16.50
N LEU A 355 8.95 4.68 -16.04
CA LEU A 355 8.01 3.56 -16.07
C LEU A 355 7.56 3.29 -17.51
N VAL A 356 7.41 2.01 -17.87
CA VAL A 356 6.81 1.57 -19.12
C VAL A 356 5.59 0.73 -18.78
N ARG A 357 4.41 1.16 -19.24
CA ARG A 357 3.14 0.45 -19.01
C ARG A 357 2.64 -0.17 -20.31
N VAL A 358 2.65 -1.49 -20.36
CA VAL A 358 2.17 -2.29 -21.50
C VAL A 358 0.76 -2.76 -21.20
N ASP A 359 -0.21 -2.07 -21.80
CA ASP A 359 -1.62 -2.36 -21.61
C ASP A 359 -2.03 -3.65 -22.35
N ASN A 360 -2.74 -4.55 -21.67
CA ASN A 360 -3.17 -5.82 -22.25
C ASN A 360 -4.05 -5.65 -23.50
N ARG A 361 -4.78 -4.52 -23.62
CA ARG A 361 -5.61 -4.17 -24.79
C ARG A 361 -4.79 -3.93 -26.06
N THR A 362 -3.48 -3.72 -25.94
CA THR A 362 -2.54 -3.68 -27.09
C THR A 362 -2.35 -5.06 -27.74
N GLY A 363 -2.94 -6.12 -27.16
CA GLY A 363 -2.78 -7.50 -27.62
C GLY A 363 -1.46 -8.11 -27.17
N TYR A 364 -0.83 -7.53 -26.14
CA TYR A 364 0.40 -8.02 -25.52
C TYR A 364 0.27 -7.94 -24.00
N SER A 365 0.06 -9.09 -23.36
CA SER A 365 -0.16 -9.21 -21.90
C SER A 365 1.10 -9.66 -21.14
N TYR A 366 1.02 -9.72 -19.82
CA TYR A 366 2.04 -10.26 -18.92
C TYR A 366 2.42 -11.70 -19.28
N ASP A 367 1.43 -12.59 -19.49
CA ASP A 367 1.65 -13.96 -19.95
C ASP A 367 2.35 -14.05 -21.32
N ASP A 368 2.08 -13.07 -22.19
CA ASP A 368 2.72 -12.94 -23.49
C ASP A 368 4.07 -12.21 -23.40
N PHE A 369 4.41 -11.58 -22.26
CA PHE A 369 5.60 -10.79 -22.09
C PHE A 369 6.81 -11.68 -22.02
N ARG A 370 7.72 -11.48 -22.98
CA ARG A 370 8.77 -12.46 -23.21
C ARG A 370 10.12 -12.04 -22.59
N TYR A 371 10.26 -10.77 -22.23
CA TYR A 371 11.54 -10.16 -21.87
C TYR A 371 11.84 -10.40 -20.39
N LEU A 372 13.11 -10.50 -20.04
CA LEU A 372 13.54 -10.70 -18.65
C LEU A 372 14.24 -9.43 -18.15
N GLU A 373 14.26 -9.26 -16.83
CA GLU A 373 15.01 -8.18 -16.20
C GLU A 373 16.49 -8.21 -16.60
N GLY A 374 17.07 -7.02 -16.72
CA GLY A 374 18.43 -6.80 -17.19
C GLY A 374 18.60 -6.82 -18.71
N MET A 375 17.53 -7.03 -19.49
CA MET A 375 17.59 -6.96 -20.96
C MET A 375 17.59 -5.52 -21.46
N GLU A 376 18.34 -5.26 -22.53
CA GLU A 376 18.30 -3.99 -23.24
C GLU A 376 17.25 -4.01 -24.35
N LEU A 377 16.32 -3.06 -24.33
CA LEU A 377 15.28 -2.87 -25.34
C LEU A 377 15.39 -1.47 -25.97
N ASN A 378 14.98 -1.35 -27.22
CA ASN A 378 14.43 -0.11 -27.75
C ASN A 378 12.93 -0.14 -27.41
N VAL A 379 12.47 0.86 -26.69
CA VAL A 379 11.06 0.99 -26.31
C VAL A 379 10.49 2.19 -27.03
N THR A 380 9.63 1.95 -28.02
CA THR A 380 8.82 3.00 -28.65
C THR A 380 7.47 3.07 -27.94
N GLY A 381 6.90 4.26 -27.77
CA GLY A 381 5.58 4.38 -27.17
C GLY A 381 5.13 5.82 -27.04
N ILE A 382 3.92 6.02 -26.52
CA ILE A 382 3.41 7.36 -26.23
C ILE A 382 3.93 7.81 -24.87
N SER A 383 4.57 8.99 -24.81
CA SER A 383 4.86 9.65 -23.54
C SER A 383 3.55 10.10 -22.89
N SER A 384 3.30 9.71 -21.65
CA SER A 384 2.07 10.00 -20.92
C SER A 384 2.38 10.26 -19.45
N GLU A 385 1.44 10.86 -18.74
CA GLU A 385 1.42 10.90 -17.29
C GLU A 385 0.23 10.07 -16.80
N TYR A 386 0.26 9.57 -15.57
CA TYR A 386 -0.90 9.08 -14.85
C TYR A 386 -0.66 9.21 -13.35
N ASN A 387 -1.58 9.87 -12.64
CA ASN A 387 -1.48 10.11 -11.18
C ASN A 387 -0.09 10.64 -10.75
N GLY A 388 0.44 11.64 -11.47
CA GLY A 388 1.73 12.25 -11.16
C GLY A 388 2.97 11.48 -11.63
N THR A 389 2.81 10.32 -12.27
CA THR A 389 3.92 9.49 -12.76
C THR A 389 4.05 9.56 -14.28
N PHE A 390 5.20 10.01 -14.79
CA PHE A 390 5.52 9.94 -16.21
C PHE A 390 5.89 8.52 -16.65
N GLN A 391 5.33 8.13 -17.79
CA GLN A 391 5.43 6.78 -18.32
C GLN A 391 5.46 6.76 -19.85
N VAL A 392 6.02 5.69 -20.41
CA VAL A 392 5.91 5.37 -21.84
C VAL A 392 4.89 4.26 -22.02
N LYS A 393 3.94 4.44 -22.94
CA LYS A 393 2.88 3.47 -23.25
C LYS A 393 3.10 2.86 -24.64
N PRO A 394 3.73 1.68 -24.76
CA PRO A 394 3.85 0.97 -26.02
C PRO A 394 2.48 0.66 -26.63
N ARG A 395 2.38 0.63 -27.95
CA ARG A 395 1.11 0.45 -28.67
C ARG A 395 0.84 -1.00 -29.06
N GLY A 396 1.80 -1.89 -28.79
CA GLY A 396 1.78 -3.30 -29.17
C GLY A 396 3.17 -3.92 -29.06
N ALA A 397 3.28 -5.23 -29.28
CA ALA A 397 4.54 -5.95 -29.20
C ALA A 397 5.61 -5.43 -30.18
N GLU A 398 5.21 -4.81 -31.30
CA GLU A 398 6.13 -4.24 -32.28
C GLU A 398 6.93 -3.04 -31.78
N ASP A 399 6.47 -2.41 -30.70
CA ASP A 399 7.08 -1.23 -30.09
C ASP A 399 8.16 -1.60 -29.06
N LEU A 400 8.33 -2.90 -28.78
CA LEU A 400 9.38 -3.44 -27.92
C LEU A 400 10.36 -4.23 -28.79
N GLU A 401 11.52 -3.63 -29.07
CA GLU A 401 12.55 -4.27 -29.88
C GLU A 401 13.76 -4.62 -29.01
N PHE A 402 14.11 -5.90 -28.95
CA PHE A 402 15.33 -6.34 -28.28
C PHE A 402 16.58 -5.74 -28.91
N VAL A 403 17.39 -5.05 -28.12
CA VAL A 403 18.70 -4.54 -28.54
C VAL A 403 19.74 -5.62 -28.31
N SER A 404 20.33 -6.04 -29.41
CA SER A 404 21.32 -7.10 -29.39
C SER A 404 22.63 -6.60 -28.77
N ASN A 405 22.80 -6.81 -27.46
CA ASN A 405 23.96 -6.27 -26.73
C ASN A 405 25.23 -7.14 -26.84
N GLY A 406 25.34 -7.96 -27.89
CA GLY A 406 26.45 -8.92 -28.05
C GLY A 406 26.48 -10.01 -26.97
N THR A 407 25.46 -10.08 -26.10
CA THR A 407 25.13 -11.21 -25.24
C THR A 407 23.82 -11.79 -25.73
N ALA A 408 23.88 -13.03 -26.17
CA ALA A 408 22.73 -13.76 -26.65
C ALA A 408 21.82 -14.17 -25.44
N ASP A 409 20.50 -13.96 -25.58
CA ASP A 409 19.33 -14.75 -25.10
C ASP A 409 18.47 -14.30 -23.92
N ALA A 410 17.18 -14.09 -24.20
CA ALA A 410 16.13 -14.79 -23.44
C ALA A 410 15.72 -16.04 -24.24
N ILE A 411 16.21 -17.21 -23.86
CA ILE A 411 15.47 -18.42 -24.17
C ILE A 411 14.40 -18.54 -23.10
N GLN A 412 13.14 -18.59 -23.49
CA GLN A 412 12.01 -18.81 -22.60
C GLN A 412 11.56 -20.27 -22.62
N ALA A 413 10.93 -20.72 -21.54
CA ALA A 413 10.24 -21.99 -21.45
C ALA A 413 8.77 -21.80 -21.08
N MET A 414 7.87 -22.54 -21.72
CA MET A 414 6.43 -22.54 -21.44
C MET A 414 5.93 -23.99 -21.27
N PRO A 415 5.34 -24.35 -20.12
CA PRO A 415 5.27 -23.54 -18.89
C PRO A 415 6.68 -23.24 -18.34
N GLY A 416 6.79 -22.20 -17.50
CA GLY A 416 8.02 -21.88 -16.76
C GLY A 416 8.43 -22.98 -15.78
N SER A 417 9.49 -22.77 -15.00
CA SER A 417 9.90 -23.73 -13.95
C SER A 417 8.75 -23.97 -12.96
N GLY A 418 8.64 -25.18 -12.42
CA GLY A 418 7.61 -25.51 -11.44
C GLY A 418 7.19 -26.97 -11.43
N GLY A 419 6.10 -27.27 -10.72
CA GLY A 419 5.47 -28.57 -10.74
C GLY A 419 4.72 -28.83 -12.04
N VAL A 420 4.93 -30.02 -12.63
CA VAL A 420 4.18 -30.46 -13.82
C VAL A 420 3.72 -31.90 -13.69
N GLN A 421 2.54 -32.22 -14.23
CA GLN A 421 2.11 -33.60 -14.34
C GLN A 421 3.05 -34.41 -15.26
N SER A 422 3.28 -35.68 -14.93
CA SER A 422 4.07 -36.58 -15.78
C SER A 422 3.46 -36.68 -17.19
N GLY A 423 4.22 -36.28 -18.20
CA GLY A 423 3.82 -36.25 -19.60
C GLY A 423 3.57 -34.83 -20.15
N SER A 424 3.61 -33.81 -19.30
CA SER A 424 3.57 -32.41 -19.72
C SER A 424 4.69 -32.07 -20.69
N THR A 425 4.44 -31.12 -21.58
CA THR A 425 5.41 -30.69 -22.59
C THR A 425 5.85 -29.26 -22.37
N VAL A 426 7.16 -29.04 -22.36
CA VAL A 426 7.79 -27.73 -22.29
C VAL A 426 8.20 -27.27 -23.69
N THR A 427 7.78 -26.08 -24.08
CA THR A 427 8.25 -25.42 -25.31
C THR A 427 9.30 -24.37 -25.00
N LEU A 428 10.40 -24.40 -25.75
CA LEU A 428 11.42 -23.34 -25.71
C LEU A 428 11.21 -22.35 -26.86
N SER A 429 11.38 -21.07 -26.59
CA SER A 429 11.37 -19.99 -27.59
C SER A 429 12.54 -19.04 -27.32
N ALA A 430 12.91 -18.24 -28.32
CA ALA A 430 13.89 -17.17 -28.15
C ALA A 430 13.55 -16.01 -29.06
N PHE A 431 13.94 -14.80 -28.66
CA PHE A 431 13.62 -13.57 -29.37
C PHE A 431 14.45 -13.31 -30.61
N SER A 432 15.73 -13.66 -30.55
CA SER A 432 16.64 -13.43 -31.67
C SER A 432 16.61 -14.61 -32.64
N GLU A 433 16.95 -14.38 -33.91
CA GLU A 433 17.12 -15.48 -34.87
C GLU A 433 18.33 -16.34 -34.49
N GLY A 434 18.09 -17.61 -34.14
CA GLY A 434 19.15 -18.54 -33.79
C GLY A 434 18.64 -19.94 -33.47
N ASP A 435 19.55 -20.92 -33.51
CA ASP A 435 19.22 -22.30 -33.14
C ASP A 435 19.35 -22.47 -31.62
N ILE A 436 18.29 -22.92 -30.95
CA ILE A 436 18.33 -23.28 -29.52
C ILE A 436 18.89 -24.70 -29.37
N TYR A 437 19.82 -24.88 -28.44
CA TYR A 437 20.40 -26.15 -28.04
C TYR A 437 20.21 -26.34 -26.54
N TYR A 438 19.79 -27.53 -26.13
CA TYR A 438 19.47 -27.81 -24.74
C TYR A 438 19.99 -29.17 -24.25
N THR A 439 20.00 -29.31 -22.93
CA THR A 439 20.29 -30.53 -22.17
C THR A 439 19.21 -30.71 -21.10
N THR A 440 18.94 -31.96 -20.73
CA THR A 440 17.97 -32.31 -19.67
C THR A 440 18.62 -33.05 -18.50
N ASP A 441 19.93 -33.29 -18.58
CA ASP A 441 20.73 -34.03 -17.59
C ASP A 441 21.53 -33.10 -16.66
N GLY A 442 21.21 -31.81 -16.67
CA GLY A 442 21.88 -30.76 -15.89
C GLY A 442 23.26 -30.33 -16.42
N SER A 443 23.77 -30.96 -17.49
CA SER A 443 25.04 -30.55 -18.10
C SER A 443 24.93 -29.22 -18.86
N GLU A 444 26.00 -28.43 -18.93
CA GLU A 444 25.98 -27.17 -19.67
C GLU A 444 25.77 -27.40 -21.17
N PRO A 445 24.77 -26.77 -21.81
CA PRO A 445 24.46 -26.97 -23.21
C PRO A 445 25.52 -26.29 -24.11
N THR A 446 25.77 -26.89 -25.27
CA THR A 446 26.70 -26.38 -26.28
C THR A 446 26.10 -26.55 -27.67
N VAL A 447 26.75 -26.02 -28.72
CA VAL A 447 26.39 -26.25 -30.13
C VAL A 447 26.33 -27.74 -30.54
N ASN A 448 26.86 -28.65 -29.72
CA ASN A 448 26.79 -30.10 -29.95
C ASN A 448 25.70 -30.80 -29.13
N SER A 449 25.00 -30.06 -28.28
CA SER A 449 23.86 -30.57 -27.50
C SER A 449 22.64 -30.78 -28.39
N THR A 450 21.52 -31.18 -27.82
CA THR A 450 20.31 -31.47 -28.59
C THR A 450 19.75 -30.17 -29.14
N LYS A 451 19.66 -30.04 -30.46
CA LYS A 451 18.97 -28.90 -31.09
C LYS A 451 17.47 -29.00 -30.82
N TYR A 452 16.88 -27.93 -30.30
CA TYR A 452 15.45 -27.82 -30.07
C TYR A 452 14.70 -27.75 -31.42
N THR A 453 13.78 -28.69 -31.63
CA THR A 453 12.97 -28.79 -32.86
C THR A 453 11.48 -29.00 -32.60
N GLY A 454 11.06 -28.99 -31.33
CA GLY A 454 9.70 -29.27 -30.88
C GLY A 454 9.66 -29.51 -29.36
N PRO A 455 8.45 -29.61 -28.78
CA PRO A 455 8.26 -29.65 -27.33
C PRO A 455 9.01 -30.79 -26.63
N ILE A 456 9.48 -30.53 -25.41
CA ILE A 456 10.21 -31.47 -24.54
C ILE A 456 9.22 -32.09 -23.55
N THR A 457 9.03 -33.40 -23.58
CA THR A 457 8.15 -34.09 -22.62
C THR A 457 8.87 -34.35 -21.30
N ILE A 458 8.25 -33.96 -20.19
CA ILE A 458 8.74 -34.16 -18.82
C ILE A 458 8.05 -35.39 -18.24
N THR A 459 8.80 -36.43 -17.87
CA THR A 459 8.26 -37.66 -17.26
C THR A 459 8.93 -38.04 -15.94
N GLU A 460 9.97 -37.31 -15.56
CA GLU A 460 10.70 -37.36 -14.30
C GLU A 460 11.25 -35.96 -14.03
N ASP A 461 11.68 -35.68 -12.80
CA ASP A 461 12.29 -34.39 -12.44
C ASP A 461 13.39 -34.03 -13.43
N THR A 462 13.27 -32.86 -14.04
CA THR A 462 14.09 -32.49 -15.19
C THR A 462 14.57 -31.07 -15.05
N THR A 463 15.89 -30.89 -15.17
CA THR A 463 16.50 -29.57 -15.34
C THR A 463 16.83 -29.36 -16.82
N ILE A 464 16.11 -28.45 -17.46
CA ILE A 464 16.39 -28.01 -18.83
C ILE A 464 17.39 -26.87 -18.77
N LYS A 465 18.59 -27.08 -19.32
CA LYS A 465 19.51 -25.97 -19.59
C LYS A 465 19.55 -25.70 -21.08
N ALA A 466 19.47 -24.44 -21.48
CA ALA A 466 19.43 -24.08 -22.89
C ALA A 466 20.36 -22.91 -23.23
N VAL A 467 20.90 -22.94 -24.44
CA VAL A 467 21.63 -21.83 -25.09
C VAL A 467 21.16 -21.67 -26.53
N GLN A 468 21.00 -20.46 -27.02
CA GLN A 468 20.80 -20.20 -28.43
C GLN A 468 22.12 -19.79 -29.08
N VAL A 469 22.21 -20.17 -30.33
CA VAL A 469 23.39 -20.01 -31.17
C VAL A 469 22.92 -19.28 -32.42
N GLY A 470 23.10 -17.97 -32.40
CA GLY A 470 22.70 -17.05 -33.46
C GLY A 470 23.89 -16.49 -34.23
N TYR A 471 23.62 -15.52 -35.11
CA TYR A 471 24.66 -14.80 -35.85
C TYR A 471 25.61 -14.01 -34.94
N GLU A 472 25.12 -13.59 -33.77
CA GLU A 472 25.85 -12.74 -32.83
C GLU A 472 26.71 -13.49 -31.81
N GLY A 473 26.52 -14.81 -31.66
CA GLY A 473 27.26 -15.61 -30.69
C GLY A 473 26.43 -16.74 -30.08
N THR A 474 26.99 -17.32 -29.01
CA THR A 474 26.27 -18.25 -28.13
C THR A 474 25.91 -17.50 -26.85
N SER A 475 24.73 -17.78 -26.35
CA SER A 475 24.14 -17.15 -25.17
C SER A 475 24.75 -17.50 -23.83
N SER A 476 24.29 -16.79 -22.79
CA SER A 476 24.30 -17.34 -21.44
C SER A 476 23.35 -18.52 -21.32
N VAL A 477 23.70 -19.45 -20.44
CA VAL A 477 22.89 -20.65 -20.19
C VAL A 477 21.71 -20.25 -19.32
N VAL A 478 20.49 -20.47 -19.81
CA VAL A 478 19.28 -20.39 -18.98
C VAL A 478 18.97 -21.76 -18.39
N THR A 479 18.36 -21.78 -17.20
CA THR A 479 18.02 -23.02 -16.48
C THR A 479 16.55 -22.99 -16.07
N TYR A 480 15.83 -24.05 -16.45
CA TYR A 480 14.44 -24.31 -16.03
C TYR A 480 14.37 -25.63 -15.29
N SER A 481 13.72 -25.63 -14.13
CA SER A 481 13.62 -26.82 -13.27
C SER A 481 12.17 -27.24 -13.13
N TYR A 482 11.91 -28.52 -13.44
CA TYR A 482 10.58 -29.10 -13.39
C TYR A 482 10.57 -30.27 -12.41
N GLN A 483 9.63 -30.26 -11.47
CA GLN A 483 9.35 -31.39 -10.60
C GLN A 483 8.10 -32.11 -11.09
N VAL A 484 8.16 -33.44 -11.17
CA VAL A 484 7.01 -34.23 -11.59
C VAL A 484 6.09 -34.47 -10.41
N LEU A 485 4.90 -33.89 -10.48
CA LEU A 485 3.87 -33.99 -9.45
C LEU A 485 3.36 -35.44 -9.33
N LYS A 486 2.94 -35.80 -8.12
CA LYS A 486 2.37 -37.13 -7.84
C LYS A 486 1.07 -37.31 -8.63
N ALA A 487 0.74 -38.56 -8.93
CA ALA A 487 -0.51 -38.88 -9.63
C ALA A 487 -1.72 -38.71 -8.70
N ASP A 488 -2.89 -38.44 -9.26
CA ASP A 488 -4.15 -38.36 -8.52
C ASP A 488 -4.37 -39.57 -7.60
N GLY A 489 -4.81 -39.29 -6.36
CA GLY A 489 -4.96 -40.28 -5.29
C GLY A 489 -3.67 -40.65 -4.55
N GLU A 490 -2.49 -40.23 -5.03
CA GLU A 490 -1.20 -40.32 -4.32
C GLU A 490 -0.78 -38.99 -3.69
N VAL A 491 -1.38 -37.87 -4.10
CA VAL A 491 -1.17 -36.52 -3.54
C VAL A 491 -1.61 -36.48 -2.07
N ARG A 492 -0.82 -35.81 -1.24
CA ARG A 492 -1.07 -35.53 0.18
C ARG A 492 -0.96 -34.04 0.45
N ILE A 493 -1.41 -33.60 1.62
CA ILE A 493 -1.44 -32.17 1.94
C ILE A 493 -0.03 -31.56 1.94
N HIS A 494 0.95 -32.23 2.55
CA HIS A 494 2.36 -31.81 2.50
C HIS A 494 2.97 -31.74 1.09
N ASP A 495 2.42 -32.48 0.12
CA ASP A 495 2.87 -32.34 -1.26
C ASP A 495 2.39 -31.04 -1.89
N ILE A 496 1.16 -30.63 -1.56
CA ILE A 496 0.54 -29.41 -2.05
C ILE A 496 1.24 -28.22 -1.40
N GLN A 497 1.33 -28.20 -0.07
CA GLN A 497 2.02 -27.13 0.66
C GLN A 497 3.49 -27.04 0.23
N GLY A 498 4.22 -28.15 0.27
CA GLY A 498 5.63 -28.16 -0.11
C GLY A 498 6.51 -27.43 0.91
N ALA A 499 7.79 -27.25 0.55
CA ALA A 499 8.82 -26.64 1.39
C ALA A 499 9.30 -25.31 0.77
N THR A 500 8.32 -24.48 0.40
CA THR A 500 8.45 -23.20 -0.31
C THR A 500 7.23 -22.34 0.02
N HIS A 501 7.36 -21.01 0.00
CA HIS A 501 6.24 -20.05 0.20
C HIS A 501 5.19 -20.03 -0.93
N LYS A 502 5.33 -20.89 -1.94
CA LYS A 502 4.38 -21.06 -3.02
C LYS A 502 4.32 -22.53 -3.38
N SER A 503 3.12 -23.06 -3.54
CA SER A 503 2.86 -24.43 -3.91
C SER A 503 3.42 -24.78 -5.29
N LEU A 504 4.05 -25.95 -5.39
CA LEU A 504 4.36 -26.56 -6.70
C LEU A 504 3.11 -27.06 -7.43
N TYR A 505 1.96 -27.13 -6.75
CA TYR A 505 0.67 -27.52 -7.31
C TYR A 505 -0.18 -26.31 -7.71
N ALA A 506 0.28 -25.06 -7.55
CA ALA A 506 -0.46 -23.88 -7.99
C ALA A 506 -0.94 -24.01 -9.47
N GLY A 507 -2.24 -23.78 -9.70
CA GLY A 507 -2.91 -23.95 -11.00
C GLY A 507 -3.20 -25.42 -11.39
N VAL A 508 -2.98 -26.37 -10.48
CA VAL A 508 -3.20 -27.81 -10.73
C VAL A 508 -4.46 -28.28 -10.03
N ASN A 509 -5.33 -28.94 -10.80
CA ASN A 509 -6.47 -29.65 -10.25
C ASN A 509 -6.04 -30.96 -9.56
N VAL A 510 -6.25 -31.05 -8.26
CA VAL A 510 -6.01 -32.24 -7.44
C VAL A 510 -7.29 -33.03 -7.20
N SER A 511 -7.17 -34.35 -7.03
CA SER A 511 -8.33 -35.20 -6.78
C SER A 511 -8.12 -36.21 -5.66
N GLY A 512 -9.10 -36.26 -4.75
CA GLY A 512 -9.17 -37.22 -3.67
C GLY A 512 -8.11 -37.00 -2.58
N VAL A 513 -7.74 -35.73 -2.33
CA VAL A 513 -6.88 -35.34 -1.21
C VAL A 513 -7.62 -35.67 0.08
N GLU A 514 -7.00 -36.43 0.97
CA GLU A 514 -7.63 -36.93 2.19
C GLU A 514 -7.17 -36.12 3.40
N GLY A 515 -8.09 -35.83 4.33
CA GLY A 515 -7.74 -35.18 5.59
C GLY A 515 -8.91 -35.13 6.56
N ILE A 516 -8.66 -34.55 7.73
CA ILE A 516 -9.64 -34.37 8.81
C ILE A 516 -9.93 -32.87 8.94
N VAL A 517 -11.20 -32.48 8.86
CA VAL A 517 -11.64 -31.09 9.08
C VAL A 517 -11.30 -30.68 10.51
N THR A 518 -10.46 -29.67 10.67
CA THR A 518 -9.95 -29.19 11.97
C THR A 518 -10.68 -27.93 12.44
N ARG A 519 -11.17 -27.10 11.51
CA ARG A 519 -11.95 -25.89 11.78
C ARG A 519 -12.79 -25.50 10.55
N THR A 520 -13.95 -24.90 10.76
CA THR A 520 -14.82 -24.34 9.70
C THR A 520 -14.79 -22.81 9.75
N THR A 521 -14.70 -22.13 8.61
CA THR A 521 -14.65 -20.65 8.48
C THR A 521 -15.98 -20.06 7.98
N GLY A 522 -17.09 -20.72 8.30
CA GLY A 522 -18.43 -20.40 7.80
C GLY A 522 -18.98 -21.54 6.94
N ASP A 523 -19.94 -21.21 6.07
CA ASP A 523 -20.60 -22.20 5.21
C ASP A 523 -19.75 -22.57 3.98
N ASN A 524 -18.73 -21.76 3.62
CA ASN A 524 -18.05 -21.82 2.32
C ASN A 524 -16.58 -22.31 2.40
N GLY A 525 -16.02 -22.42 3.60
CA GLY A 525 -14.62 -22.79 3.77
C GLY A 525 -14.33 -23.55 5.06
N PHE A 526 -13.22 -24.28 5.06
CA PHE A 526 -12.72 -25.00 6.23
C PHE A 526 -11.23 -25.32 6.11
N TYR A 527 -10.59 -25.48 7.26
CA TYR A 527 -9.26 -26.06 7.35
C TYR A 527 -9.35 -27.57 7.53
N MET A 528 -8.45 -28.31 6.87
CA MET A 528 -8.27 -29.73 7.08
C MET A 528 -6.78 -30.08 7.24
N GLN A 529 -6.51 -31.17 7.95
CA GLN A 529 -5.15 -31.62 8.21
C GLN A 529 -4.99 -33.12 7.95
N GLU A 530 -3.77 -33.52 7.56
CA GLU A 530 -3.41 -34.89 7.18
C GLU A 530 -3.69 -35.89 8.32
N LEU A 531 -3.96 -37.14 7.94
CA LEU A 531 -4.21 -38.18 8.93
C LEU A 531 -2.92 -38.48 9.73
N PRO A 532 -2.98 -38.72 11.07
CA PRO A 532 -1.78 -38.95 11.89
C PRO A 532 -0.86 -40.11 11.46
N GLY A 533 -1.35 -41.03 10.63
CA GLY A 533 -0.56 -42.15 10.08
C GLY A 533 -0.01 -41.91 8.66
N GLN A 534 -0.23 -40.72 8.10
CA GLN A 534 0.11 -40.35 6.71
C GLN A 534 1.02 -39.12 6.62
N VAL A 535 1.31 -38.46 7.75
CA VAL A 535 2.28 -37.34 7.84
C VAL A 535 3.68 -37.78 7.38
N ASP A 536 4.44 -36.86 6.79
CA ASP A 536 5.78 -37.14 6.25
C ASP A 536 6.93 -36.96 7.26
N GLU A 537 6.64 -36.35 8.42
CA GLU A 537 7.58 -35.99 9.49
C GLU A 537 8.66 -34.96 9.06
N ASP A 538 8.48 -34.26 7.93
CA ASP A 538 9.32 -33.13 7.53
C ASP A 538 8.81 -31.85 8.21
N LEU A 539 9.72 -31.09 8.82
CA LEU A 539 9.36 -29.84 9.50
C LEU A 539 9.26 -28.66 8.51
N LYS A 540 9.61 -28.89 7.25
CA LYS A 540 9.55 -27.88 6.19
C LYS A 540 8.23 -27.87 5.44
N THR A 541 7.37 -28.85 5.65
CA THR A 541 6.09 -28.97 4.97
C THR A 541 4.96 -28.83 5.98
N SER A 542 3.88 -28.16 5.59
CA SER A 542 2.65 -28.15 6.38
C SER A 542 1.81 -29.40 6.07
N GLU A 543 1.16 -29.93 7.10
CA GLU A 543 0.16 -31.00 6.97
C GLU A 543 -1.27 -30.45 6.93
N GLY A 544 -1.43 -29.13 7.04
CA GLY A 544 -2.70 -28.41 7.01
C GLY A 544 -2.91 -27.68 5.69
N ILE A 545 -4.18 -27.49 5.31
CA ILE A 545 -4.54 -26.73 4.11
C ILE A 545 -5.92 -26.12 4.28
N TYR A 546 -6.11 -24.94 3.70
CA TYR A 546 -7.41 -24.31 3.60
C TYR A 546 -8.17 -24.79 2.36
N VAL A 547 -9.48 -24.97 2.49
CA VAL A 547 -10.37 -25.45 1.42
C VAL A 547 -11.54 -24.49 1.30
N TYR A 548 -11.79 -24.01 0.09
CA TYR A 548 -12.81 -23.01 -0.21
C TYR A 548 -13.70 -23.41 -1.40
N ASN A 549 -14.97 -23.01 -1.33
CA ASN A 549 -15.90 -23.02 -2.45
C ASN A 549 -16.91 -21.87 -2.31
N GLU A 550 -17.28 -21.20 -3.41
CA GLU A 550 -18.34 -20.20 -3.42
C GLU A 550 -19.69 -20.78 -2.94
N ASP A 551 -19.96 -22.05 -3.29
CA ASP A 551 -21.10 -22.80 -2.78
C ASP A 551 -20.80 -23.38 -1.39
N SER A 552 -21.84 -23.44 -0.56
CA SER A 552 -21.70 -24.00 0.80
C SER A 552 -21.23 -25.46 0.81
N LEU A 553 -20.25 -25.74 1.67
CA LEU A 553 -19.67 -27.04 1.96
C LEU A 553 -20.28 -27.62 3.25
N ASP A 554 -21.06 -28.69 3.12
CA ASP A 554 -21.71 -29.39 4.25
C ASP A 554 -20.71 -30.31 4.97
N VAL A 555 -19.88 -29.74 5.84
CA VAL A 555 -18.89 -30.44 6.67
C VAL A 555 -18.94 -30.01 8.14
N GLU A 556 -18.54 -30.90 9.04
CA GLU A 556 -18.38 -30.61 10.48
C GLU A 556 -16.93 -30.86 10.92
N VAL A 557 -16.47 -30.13 11.95
CA VAL A 557 -15.17 -30.41 12.60
C VAL A 557 -15.12 -31.86 13.08
N GLY A 558 -14.04 -32.56 12.72
CA GLY A 558 -13.89 -33.99 12.95
C GLY A 558 -14.50 -34.87 11.86
N ASP A 559 -14.91 -34.31 10.71
CA ASP A 559 -15.16 -35.10 9.50
C ASP A 559 -13.85 -35.48 8.82
N ARG A 560 -13.72 -36.76 8.44
CA ARG A 560 -12.71 -37.22 7.49
C ARG A 560 -13.26 -37.12 6.08
N VAL A 561 -12.60 -36.35 5.23
CA VAL A 561 -13.09 -35.98 3.90
C VAL A 561 -12.12 -36.38 2.80
N PHE A 562 -12.65 -36.58 1.59
CA PHE A 562 -11.89 -36.44 0.34
C PHE A 562 -12.27 -35.12 -0.32
N VAL A 563 -11.26 -34.35 -0.72
CA VAL A 563 -11.40 -33.06 -1.40
C VAL A 563 -10.79 -33.16 -2.80
N SER A 564 -11.45 -32.53 -3.78
CA SER A 564 -10.91 -32.32 -5.13
C SER A 564 -11.24 -30.91 -5.58
N GLY A 565 -10.30 -30.23 -6.22
CA GLY A 565 -10.42 -28.83 -6.62
C GLY A 565 -9.12 -28.35 -7.25
N GLU A 566 -9.02 -27.06 -7.53
CA GLU A 566 -7.79 -26.43 -8.01
C GLU A 566 -6.95 -25.93 -6.84
N VAL A 567 -5.64 -26.14 -6.88
CA VAL A 567 -4.74 -25.52 -5.90
C VAL A 567 -4.40 -24.11 -6.37
N THR A 568 -4.60 -23.12 -5.50
CA THR A 568 -4.34 -21.70 -5.78
C THR A 568 -3.45 -21.08 -4.72
N GLU A 569 -2.70 -20.07 -5.13
CA GLU A 569 -1.99 -19.13 -4.25
C GLU A 569 -2.85 -17.88 -4.18
N ASN A 570 -3.41 -17.56 -3.02
CA ASN A 570 -4.37 -16.48 -2.91
C ASN A 570 -3.92 -15.46 -1.85
N THR A 571 -3.80 -14.19 -2.24
CA THR A 571 -3.90 -13.07 -1.31
C THR A 571 -5.38 -12.94 -0.95
N GLN A 572 -5.75 -12.69 0.31
CA GLN A 572 -7.19 -12.57 0.65
C GLN A 572 -7.79 -11.28 0.05
N ASP A 573 -8.05 -11.27 -1.26
CA ASP A 573 -8.40 -10.13 -2.14
C ASP A 573 -9.78 -9.50 -1.88
N ASN A 574 -10.39 -9.75 -0.72
CA ASN A 574 -11.79 -9.38 -0.47
C ASN A 574 -11.99 -7.94 0.06
N PHE A 575 -10.93 -7.15 0.23
CA PHE A 575 -11.04 -5.75 0.66
C PHE A 575 -10.55 -4.80 -0.43
N LEU A 576 -11.49 -4.27 -1.22
CA LEU A 576 -11.27 -3.32 -2.33
C LEU A 576 -10.57 -1.99 -1.97
N TRP A 577 -10.17 -1.80 -0.70
CA TRP A 577 -9.58 -0.58 -0.16
C TRP A 577 -8.23 -0.81 0.56
N PHE A 578 -7.72 -2.05 0.57
CA PHE A 578 -6.43 -2.39 1.17
C PHE A 578 -5.52 -3.01 0.10
N ASP A 579 -4.27 -2.54 0.05
CA ASP A 579 -3.26 -3.07 -0.87
C ASP A 579 -2.62 -4.31 -0.23
N PHE A 580 -2.82 -5.48 -0.83
CA PHE A 580 -2.25 -6.76 -0.38
C PHE A 580 -1.02 -7.16 -1.21
N SER A 581 -0.45 -6.27 -2.03
CA SER A 581 0.73 -6.58 -2.84
C SER A 581 1.95 -7.00 -2.00
N ASP A 582 2.01 -6.54 -0.75
CA ASP A 582 3.06 -6.88 0.21
C ASP A 582 2.77 -8.14 1.05
N ASP A 583 1.63 -8.81 0.85
CA ASP A 583 1.28 -10.05 1.55
C ASP A 583 1.90 -11.30 0.89
N LEU A 584 2.24 -12.30 1.71
CA LEU A 584 2.39 -13.67 1.23
C LEU A 584 1.04 -14.23 0.76
N THR A 585 1.11 -15.30 -0.03
CA THR A 585 -0.08 -16.01 -0.51
C THR A 585 -0.41 -17.18 0.39
N LEU A 586 -1.69 -17.43 0.62
CA LEU A 586 -2.17 -18.65 1.27
C LEU A 586 -2.28 -19.77 0.22
N THR A 587 -1.76 -20.96 0.54
CA THR A 587 -1.99 -22.14 -0.30
C THR A 587 -3.34 -22.76 0.03
N GLU A 588 -4.26 -22.78 -0.95
CA GLU A 588 -5.61 -23.31 -0.75
C GLU A 588 -6.11 -24.22 -1.88
N ILE A 589 -7.16 -25.01 -1.61
CA ILE A 589 -7.91 -25.74 -2.63
C ILE A 589 -9.25 -25.02 -2.88
N THR A 590 -9.41 -24.44 -4.07
CA THR A 590 -10.61 -23.72 -4.52
C THR A 590 -11.48 -24.56 -5.46
N ASP A 591 -12.68 -24.06 -5.75
CA ASP A 591 -13.74 -24.80 -6.46
C ASP A 591 -13.98 -26.20 -5.87
N ALA A 592 -13.83 -26.30 -4.55
CA ALA A 592 -13.62 -27.57 -3.88
C ALA A 592 -14.89 -28.42 -3.86
N SER A 593 -14.78 -29.67 -4.30
CA SER A 593 -15.81 -30.69 -4.13
C SER A 593 -15.44 -31.64 -3.00
N VAL A 594 -16.35 -31.81 -2.04
CA VAL A 594 -16.07 -32.53 -0.79
C VAL A 594 -16.93 -33.79 -0.66
N SER A 595 -16.30 -34.87 -0.20
CA SER A 595 -16.99 -36.12 0.15
C SER A 595 -16.61 -36.59 1.55
N VAL A 596 -17.56 -36.49 2.49
CA VAL A 596 -17.41 -37.00 3.86
C VAL A 596 -17.37 -38.53 3.87
N GLN A 597 -16.30 -39.09 4.43
CA GLN A 597 -16.08 -40.54 4.55
C GLN A 597 -16.53 -41.07 5.92
N GLU A 598 -16.23 -40.32 6.98
CA GLU A 598 -16.53 -40.68 8.37
C GLU A 598 -16.60 -39.40 9.22
N SER A 599 -17.60 -39.32 10.11
CA SER A 599 -17.80 -38.15 10.99
C SER A 599 -17.43 -38.45 12.43
N GLY A 600 -17.01 -37.42 13.16
CA GLY A 600 -16.65 -37.50 14.58
C GLY A 600 -15.38 -38.30 14.83
N VAL A 601 -14.41 -38.24 13.90
CA VAL A 601 -13.06 -38.76 14.12
C VAL A 601 -12.30 -37.87 15.09
N GLU A 602 -11.31 -38.44 15.78
CA GLU A 602 -10.42 -37.68 16.65
C GLU A 602 -9.56 -36.73 15.81
N LEU A 603 -9.45 -35.47 16.24
CA LEU A 603 -8.64 -34.47 15.56
C LEU A 603 -7.14 -34.84 15.65
N PRO A 604 -6.33 -34.44 14.65
CA PRO A 604 -4.88 -34.51 14.76
C PRO A 604 -4.36 -33.82 16.03
N GLU A 605 -3.30 -34.37 16.62
CA GLU A 605 -2.61 -33.73 17.74
C GLU A 605 -2.07 -32.36 17.28
N ALA A 606 -2.21 -31.34 18.12
CA ALA A 606 -1.68 -30.02 17.80
C ALA A 606 -0.15 -30.01 17.91
N VAL A 607 0.51 -29.26 17.04
CA VAL A 607 1.94 -28.95 17.18
C VAL A 607 2.11 -28.05 18.41
N ILE A 608 2.88 -28.51 19.39
CA ILE A 608 3.17 -27.72 20.59
C ILE A 608 4.30 -26.74 20.25
N LEU A 609 4.08 -25.44 20.46
CA LEU A 609 5.09 -24.40 20.28
C LEU A 609 5.95 -24.21 21.53
N GLY A 610 7.16 -23.67 21.34
CA GLY A 610 8.07 -23.30 22.42
C GLY A 610 9.19 -24.31 22.68
N GLU A 611 9.95 -24.09 23.77
CA GLU A 611 11.19 -24.80 24.06
C GLU A 611 11.03 -26.31 24.30
N ASP A 612 9.85 -26.73 24.80
CA ASP A 612 9.49 -28.13 25.04
C ASP A 612 8.77 -28.79 23.85
N GLY A 613 8.56 -28.03 22.77
CA GLY A 613 7.90 -28.45 21.54
C GLY A 613 8.73 -28.07 20.31
N ARG A 614 8.08 -27.42 19.35
CA ARG A 614 8.73 -26.81 18.18
C ARG A 614 9.13 -25.38 18.56
N GLN A 615 10.44 -25.17 18.77
CA GLN A 615 10.99 -23.88 19.15
C GLN A 615 10.85 -22.88 18.00
N ILE A 616 10.32 -21.69 18.30
CA ILE A 616 10.10 -20.62 17.32
C ILE A 616 11.42 -19.86 17.12
N PRO A 617 11.88 -19.60 15.89
CA PRO A 617 13.00 -18.70 15.67
C PRO A 617 12.70 -17.30 16.19
N TYR A 618 13.65 -16.69 16.91
CA TYR A 618 13.40 -15.45 17.67
C TYR A 618 14.41 -14.33 17.40
N ASN A 619 15.33 -14.52 16.45
CA ASN A 619 16.37 -13.53 16.10
C ASN A 619 16.30 -13.06 14.64
N VAL A 620 15.61 -13.80 13.77
CA VAL A 620 15.56 -13.54 12.34
C VAL A 620 14.13 -13.81 11.87
N ILE A 621 13.58 -12.89 11.08
CA ILE A 621 12.34 -13.13 10.34
C ILE A 621 12.70 -13.83 9.04
N ASP A 622 13.47 -13.14 8.19
CA ASP A 622 14.20 -13.67 7.04
C ASP A 622 15.52 -12.88 6.89
N ASN A 623 16.59 -13.52 6.42
CA ASN A 623 17.87 -12.85 6.16
C ASN A 623 18.44 -13.10 4.75
N ASP A 624 17.70 -13.81 3.90
CA ASP A 624 18.19 -14.27 2.61
C ASP A 624 17.23 -14.04 1.42
N GLN A 625 16.17 -13.27 1.66
CA GLN A 625 15.17 -12.85 0.69
C GLN A 625 14.46 -14.07 0.08
N PHE A 626 14.03 -14.99 0.95
CA PHE A 626 13.34 -16.23 0.58
C PHE A 626 14.14 -17.15 -0.34
N SER A 627 15.48 -16.99 -0.39
CA SER A 627 16.34 -17.80 -1.25
C SER A 627 16.52 -19.22 -0.73
N LEU A 628 16.33 -19.43 0.58
CA LEU A 628 16.30 -20.73 1.23
C LEU A 628 15.06 -20.83 2.13
N PHE A 629 14.34 -21.95 2.01
CA PHE A 629 13.31 -22.29 2.99
C PHE A 629 13.94 -23.02 4.19
N ASP A 630 14.30 -22.29 5.25
CA ASP A 630 14.86 -22.74 6.53
C ASP A 630 14.04 -22.35 7.76
N PRO A 631 12.97 -23.11 8.09
CA PRO A 631 12.14 -22.90 9.28
C PRO A 631 12.85 -23.13 10.63
N SER A 632 14.16 -23.42 10.63
CA SER A 632 14.96 -23.52 11.85
C SER A 632 15.74 -22.24 12.16
N GLU A 633 15.89 -21.35 11.19
CA GLU A 633 16.57 -20.05 11.31
C GLU A 633 15.59 -18.90 11.13
N ASP A 634 14.71 -19.00 10.14
CA ASP A 634 13.82 -17.93 9.71
C ASP A 634 12.39 -18.15 10.26
N ALA A 635 11.87 -17.14 10.94
CA ALA A 635 10.57 -17.23 11.59
C ALA A 635 9.41 -17.23 10.57
N ILE A 636 9.58 -16.57 9.43
CA ILE A 636 8.57 -16.55 8.36
C ILE A 636 8.35 -17.96 7.82
N ASP A 637 9.43 -18.66 7.46
CA ASP A 637 9.43 -20.07 7.04
C ASP A 637 8.89 -21.00 8.12
N PHE A 638 9.21 -20.71 9.39
CA PHE A 638 8.71 -21.49 10.51
C PHE A 638 7.18 -21.48 10.56
N TYR A 639 6.57 -20.30 10.45
CA TYR A 639 5.12 -20.19 10.45
C TYR A 639 4.51 -20.70 9.15
N GLU A 640 5.14 -20.44 8.01
CA GLU A 640 4.72 -21.00 6.71
C GLU A 640 4.65 -22.53 6.75
N SER A 641 5.65 -23.19 7.32
CA SER A 641 5.65 -24.65 7.47
C SER A 641 4.61 -25.20 8.47
N LEU A 642 3.81 -24.33 9.08
CA LEU A 642 2.71 -24.65 9.98
C LEU A 642 1.36 -24.12 9.44
N GLU A 643 1.33 -23.51 8.26
CA GLU A 643 0.12 -22.90 7.67
C GLU A 643 -1.04 -23.91 7.61
N GLY A 644 -2.22 -23.53 8.12
CA GLY A 644 -3.41 -24.38 8.19
C GLY A 644 -3.32 -25.54 9.20
N MET A 645 -2.20 -25.72 9.91
CA MET A 645 -2.07 -26.76 10.92
C MET A 645 -2.70 -26.35 12.24
N ARG A 646 -3.17 -27.34 12.99
CA ARG A 646 -3.56 -27.17 14.38
C ARG A 646 -2.33 -27.00 15.27
N VAL A 647 -2.25 -25.87 15.97
CA VAL A 647 -1.09 -25.45 16.77
C VAL A 647 -1.52 -25.11 18.19
N SER A 648 -0.67 -25.37 19.17
CA SER A 648 -0.91 -25.11 20.59
C SER A 648 0.20 -24.27 21.21
N ALA A 649 -0.18 -23.17 21.86
CA ALA A 649 0.67 -22.28 22.62
C ALA A 649 0.51 -22.56 24.13
N PRO A 650 1.38 -23.40 24.72
CA PRO A 650 1.33 -23.72 26.16
C PRO A 650 1.87 -22.57 27.00
N ASP A 651 1.33 -22.42 28.22
CA ASP A 651 1.78 -21.41 29.20
C ASP A 651 1.90 -20.00 28.58
N ALA A 652 0.99 -19.68 27.66
CA ALA A 652 1.00 -18.44 26.92
C ALA A 652 0.81 -17.24 27.86
N THR A 653 1.68 -16.23 27.70
CA THR A 653 1.64 -14.95 28.41
C THR A 653 1.28 -13.85 27.42
N VAL A 654 0.25 -13.08 27.75
CA VAL A 654 -0.23 -11.93 26.96
C VAL A 654 0.84 -10.84 26.94
N VAL A 655 1.21 -10.40 25.74
CA VAL A 655 2.20 -9.34 25.48
C VAL A 655 1.61 -8.15 24.70
N MET A 656 0.35 -8.24 24.25
CA MET A 656 -0.45 -7.12 23.75
C MET A 656 -1.81 -7.18 24.45
N PRO A 657 -2.34 -6.07 25.00
CA PRO A 657 -3.73 -6.08 25.47
C PRO A 657 -4.68 -6.41 24.31
N ARG A 658 -5.92 -6.82 24.60
CA ARG A 658 -6.92 -7.00 23.53
C ARG A 658 -6.98 -5.75 22.66
N ALA A 659 -6.87 -5.91 21.35
CA ALA A 659 -7.02 -4.83 20.40
C ALA A 659 -8.49 -4.40 20.36
N GLU A 660 -8.77 -3.14 20.71
CA GLU A 660 -10.14 -2.60 20.77
C GLU A 660 -10.53 -1.78 19.53
N TYR A 661 -9.55 -1.46 18.67
CA TYR A 661 -9.73 -0.61 17.49
C TYR A 661 -9.91 -1.41 16.19
N THR A 662 -9.67 -2.72 16.26
CA THR A 662 -9.91 -3.65 15.16
C THR A 662 -11.34 -4.20 15.29
N ASN A 663 -12.04 -4.40 14.18
CA ASN A 663 -13.25 -5.25 14.18
C ASN A 663 -12.92 -6.75 14.42
N TYR A 664 -11.69 -7.04 14.86
CA TYR A 664 -11.10 -8.34 15.08
C TYR A 664 -10.72 -8.42 16.56
N ASP A 665 -11.17 -9.49 17.22
CA ASP A 665 -10.84 -9.76 18.61
C ASP A 665 -9.44 -10.38 18.69
N GLU A 666 -8.43 -9.51 18.69
CA GLU A 666 -7.02 -9.92 18.63
C GLU A 666 -6.26 -9.62 19.92
N THR A 667 -5.29 -10.48 20.22
CA THR A 667 -4.25 -10.24 21.24
C THR A 667 -2.95 -10.87 20.76
N ALA A 668 -1.82 -10.59 21.40
CA ALA A 668 -0.55 -11.25 21.12
C ALA A 668 -0.01 -11.89 22.38
N VAL A 669 0.59 -13.07 22.22
CA VAL A 669 1.18 -13.84 23.31
C VAL A 669 2.60 -14.26 22.99
N THR A 670 3.33 -14.65 24.03
CA THR A 670 4.56 -15.44 23.91
C THR A 670 4.42 -16.72 24.73
N VAL A 671 5.15 -17.76 24.34
CA VAL A 671 5.30 -18.99 25.11
C VAL A 671 6.74 -19.11 25.63
N PRO A 672 7.02 -19.94 26.65
CA PRO A 672 8.39 -20.30 26.99
C PRO A 672 9.13 -20.85 25.76
N ASN A 673 10.05 -20.06 25.20
CA ASN A 673 10.72 -20.36 23.94
C ASN A 673 12.26 -20.50 24.08
N GLY A 674 12.78 -20.42 25.31
CA GLY A 674 14.21 -20.49 25.59
C GLY A 674 15.00 -19.25 25.17
N SER A 675 14.31 -18.15 24.81
CA SER A 675 14.90 -16.84 24.53
C SER A 675 15.14 -16.06 25.84
N ASP A 676 16.18 -15.23 25.86
CA ASP A 676 16.52 -14.34 26.99
C ASP A 676 16.04 -12.90 26.71
N LYS A 677 14.80 -12.73 26.22
CA LYS A 677 14.24 -11.40 25.89
C LYS A 677 14.03 -10.54 27.13
N VAL A 678 14.22 -9.23 26.97
CA VAL A 678 13.92 -8.25 28.03
C VAL A 678 12.41 -8.12 28.19
N ARG A 679 11.93 -8.31 29.43
CA ARG A 679 10.51 -8.27 29.77
C ARG A 679 10.17 -6.98 30.48
N THR A 680 9.06 -6.33 30.12
CA THR A 680 8.53 -5.16 30.83
C THR A 680 8.08 -5.52 32.25
N PRO A 681 7.89 -4.55 33.16
CA PRO A 681 7.27 -4.79 34.46
C PRO A 681 5.90 -5.47 34.37
N ALA A 682 5.14 -5.18 33.32
CA ALA A 682 3.84 -5.81 33.04
C ALA A 682 3.96 -7.24 32.50
N GLY A 683 5.11 -7.63 31.94
CA GLY A 683 5.32 -8.96 31.34
C GLY A 683 5.37 -8.99 29.80
N GLY A 684 5.26 -7.82 29.17
CA GLY A 684 5.45 -7.61 27.72
C GLY A 684 6.90 -7.85 27.30
N ILE A 685 7.18 -7.72 26.00
CA ILE A 685 8.53 -7.85 25.45
C ILE A 685 8.97 -6.54 24.82
N ILE A 686 10.16 -6.06 25.20
CA ILE A 686 10.76 -4.88 24.59
C ILE A 686 11.10 -5.18 23.14
N VAL A 687 10.80 -4.25 22.24
CA VAL A 687 11.14 -4.35 20.82
C VAL A 687 12.66 -4.49 20.64
N GLU A 688 13.06 -5.34 19.71
CA GLU A 688 14.46 -5.47 19.27
C GLU A 688 14.50 -5.25 17.75
N PRO A 689 15.68 -5.03 17.13
CA PRO A 689 15.78 -4.88 15.68
C PRO A 689 15.20 -6.05 14.86
N SER A 690 15.09 -7.25 15.46
CA SER A 690 14.44 -8.41 14.83
C SER A 690 12.93 -8.47 15.06
N LEU A 691 12.33 -7.46 15.70
CA LEU A 691 10.90 -7.27 15.93
C LEU A 691 10.19 -8.44 16.67
N ASN A 692 10.94 -9.16 17.49
CA ASN A 692 10.49 -10.31 18.27
C ASN A 692 9.59 -11.29 17.48
N PRO A 693 10.19 -12.12 16.60
CA PRO A 693 9.43 -13.01 15.71
C PRO A 693 8.68 -14.13 16.48
N GLU A 694 9.05 -14.38 17.73
CA GLU A 694 8.43 -15.41 18.59
C GLU A 694 7.09 -14.99 19.21
N ARG A 695 6.60 -13.80 18.87
CA ARG A 695 5.23 -13.39 19.20
C ARG A 695 4.24 -14.19 18.36
N ILE A 696 3.15 -14.59 18.97
CA ILE A 696 2.03 -15.26 18.33
C ILE A 696 0.83 -14.34 18.47
N ILE A 697 0.33 -13.81 17.36
CA ILE A 697 -0.95 -13.10 17.33
C ILE A 697 -2.05 -14.15 17.43
N ILE A 698 -3.02 -13.95 18.32
CA ILE A 698 -4.22 -14.77 18.46
C ILE A 698 -5.38 -13.95 17.92
N ASP A 699 -6.17 -14.57 17.05
CA ASP A 699 -7.40 -14.01 16.50
C ASP A 699 -8.59 -14.88 16.93
N ASP A 700 -9.52 -14.30 17.69
CA ASP A 700 -10.70 -14.97 18.22
C ASP A 700 -11.94 -14.74 17.34
N TYR A 701 -12.23 -15.75 16.51
CA TYR A 701 -13.36 -15.74 15.60
C TYR A 701 -14.72 -15.88 16.29
N SER A 702 -14.74 -16.19 17.60
CA SER A 702 -16.00 -16.14 18.36
C SER A 702 -16.50 -14.71 18.55
N GLN A 703 -15.62 -13.70 18.40
CA GLN A 703 -15.92 -12.28 18.59
C GLN A 703 -16.50 -12.01 20.00
N ASP A 704 -16.05 -12.78 20.99
CA ASP A 704 -16.40 -12.69 22.41
C ASP A 704 -15.14 -12.84 23.28
N MET A 705 -14.01 -12.27 22.84
CA MET A 705 -12.76 -12.32 23.60
C MET A 705 -12.91 -11.55 24.91
N ALA A 706 -12.53 -12.16 26.03
CA ALA A 706 -12.48 -11.45 27.31
C ALA A 706 -11.41 -10.33 27.27
N PRO A 707 -11.61 -9.18 27.96
CA PRO A 707 -10.56 -8.19 28.11
C PRO A 707 -9.33 -8.81 28.78
N VAL A 708 -8.22 -8.84 28.05
CA VAL A 708 -6.91 -9.34 28.52
C VAL A 708 -5.89 -8.21 28.47
N LYS A 709 -5.03 -8.14 29.48
CA LYS A 709 -3.92 -7.18 29.56
C LYS A 709 -2.57 -7.87 29.48
N VAL A 710 -1.54 -7.07 29.25
CA VAL A 710 -0.15 -7.56 29.28
C VAL A 710 0.15 -8.19 30.65
N GLY A 711 0.75 -9.38 30.60
CA GLY A 711 1.07 -10.18 31.78
C GLY A 711 -0.01 -11.16 32.23
N ASP A 712 -1.23 -11.09 31.68
CA ASP A 712 -2.22 -12.13 31.87
C ASP A 712 -1.74 -13.46 31.26
N THR A 713 -2.19 -14.57 31.82
CA THR A 713 -1.90 -15.93 31.32
C THR A 713 -3.19 -16.73 31.19
N PHE A 714 -3.09 -17.97 30.72
CA PHE A 714 -4.26 -18.84 30.49
C PHE A 714 -4.17 -20.13 31.32
N GLU A 715 -5.29 -20.56 31.92
CA GLU A 715 -5.35 -21.77 32.75
C GLU A 715 -5.08 -23.07 31.96
N SER A 716 -5.13 -23.02 30.63
CA SER A 716 -4.79 -24.12 29.72
C SER A 716 -4.20 -23.60 28.40
N PRO A 717 -3.49 -24.45 27.63
CA PRO A 717 -2.90 -24.03 26.36
C PRO A 717 -3.90 -23.45 25.37
N VAL A 718 -3.57 -22.30 24.78
CA VAL A 718 -4.34 -21.73 23.66
C VAL A 718 -4.09 -22.60 22.44
N THR A 719 -5.13 -23.11 21.80
CA THR A 719 -4.99 -24.06 20.69
C THR A 719 -5.94 -23.68 19.57
N GLY A 720 -5.40 -23.52 18.36
CA GLY A 720 -6.10 -23.01 17.19
C GLY A 720 -5.53 -23.57 15.89
N VAL A 721 -5.92 -22.99 14.76
CA VAL A 721 -5.31 -23.22 13.45
C VAL A 721 -4.44 -22.02 13.10
N LEU A 722 -3.26 -22.23 12.55
CA LEU A 722 -2.42 -21.12 12.10
C LEU A 722 -2.88 -20.65 10.70
N GLY A 723 -3.30 -19.41 10.58
CA GLY A 723 -3.62 -18.75 9.31
C GLY A 723 -2.67 -17.59 9.01
N TYR A 724 -2.91 -16.93 7.89
CA TYR A 724 -2.15 -15.76 7.45
C TYR A 724 -3.10 -14.71 6.85
N GLU A 725 -2.99 -13.47 7.33
CA GLU A 725 -3.70 -12.30 6.82
C GLU A 725 -3.08 -11.00 7.34
N PHE A 726 -3.24 -9.90 6.60
CA PHE A 726 -2.71 -8.58 6.96
C PHE A 726 -1.23 -8.62 7.33
N SER A 727 -0.46 -9.25 6.44
CA SER A 727 0.98 -9.45 6.57
C SER A 727 1.46 -10.12 7.86
N ASN A 728 0.62 -10.94 8.50
CA ASN A 728 0.94 -11.61 9.77
C ASN A 728 0.36 -13.03 9.85
N TYR A 729 1.13 -13.92 10.46
CA TYR A 729 0.62 -15.23 10.87
C TYR A 729 -0.17 -15.10 12.18
N LYS A 730 -1.37 -15.68 12.20
CA LYS A 730 -2.31 -15.60 13.33
C LYS A 730 -2.76 -16.98 13.76
N LEU A 731 -2.81 -17.22 15.07
CA LEU A 731 -3.42 -18.40 15.66
C LEU A 731 -4.93 -18.15 15.78
N GLU A 732 -5.68 -18.68 14.83
CA GLU A 732 -7.14 -18.57 14.78
C GLU A 732 -7.79 -19.52 15.80
N VAL A 733 -8.59 -18.98 16.72
CA VAL A 733 -9.27 -19.73 17.79
C VAL A 733 -10.78 -19.47 17.80
N ASP A 734 -11.54 -20.40 18.37
CA ASP A 734 -13.00 -20.28 18.56
C ASP A 734 -13.35 -19.87 20.01
N GLY A 735 -12.53 -19.01 20.61
CA GLY A 735 -12.60 -18.60 22.01
C GLY A 735 -11.31 -18.89 22.79
N LEU A 736 -10.97 -17.98 23.70
CA LEU A 736 -9.84 -18.15 24.62
C LEU A 736 -10.16 -19.06 25.82
N PRO A 737 -9.14 -19.75 26.38
CA PRO A 737 -9.24 -20.38 27.70
C PRO A 737 -9.53 -19.38 28.82
N GLU A 738 -9.86 -19.89 30.01
CA GLU A 738 -10.02 -19.05 31.22
C GLU A 738 -8.70 -18.31 31.52
N VAL A 739 -8.82 -16.98 31.68
CA VAL A 739 -7.70 -16.08 31.95
C VAL A 739 -7.31 -16.15 33.43
N ASP A 740 -6.02 -16.34 33.71
CA ASP A 740 -5.40 -16.13 35.01
C ASP A 740 -4.72 -14.74 35.02
N PRO A 741 -5.33 -13.75 35.69
CA PRO A 741 -4.94 -12.35 35.55
C PRO A 741 -3.61 -12.02 36.22
N GLY A 742 -2.81 -11.20 35.55
CA GLY A 742 -1.56 -10.67 36.06
C GLY A 742 -1.74 -9.63 37.18
N ASP A 743 -0.74 -9.52 38.05
CA ASP A 743 -0.74 -8.64 39.22
C ASP A 743 -0.32 -7.17 38.91
N PHE A 744 0.06 -6.86 37.67
CA PHE A 744 0.49 -5.51 37.30
C PHE A 744 -0.69 -4.54 37.25
N GLU A 745 -0.49 -3.33 37.79
CA GLU A 745 -1.54 -2.33 37.98
C GLU A 745 -1.03 -1.01 37.42
N ARG A 746 -1.96 -0.22 36.86
CA ARG A 746 -1.64 1.11 36.30
C ARG A 746 -0.86 1.94 37.29
N GLU A 747 0.22 2.55 36.84
CA GLU A 747 1.17 3.24 37.71
C GLU A 747 0.76 4.67 38.08
N THR A 748 1.53 5.28 38.96
CA THR A 748 1.50 6.69 39.33
C THR A 748 2.94 7.12 39.43
N THR A 749 3.25 8.34 38.99
CA THR A 749 4.64 8.79 38.93
C THR A 749 5.36 8.61 40.26
N THR A 750 6.61 8.18 40.17
CA THR A 750 7.53 8.10 41.31
C THR A 750 8.14 9.47 41.64
N LEU A 751 8.11 10.42 40.71
CA LEU A 751 8.63 11.78 40.88
C LEU A 751 7.75 12.56 41.87
N GLN A 752 8.39 13.12 42.89
CA GLN A 752 7.68 13.87 43.93
C GLN A 752 7.77 15.36 43.62
N LYS A 753 6.62 16.04 43.54
CA LYS A 753 6.58 17.49 43.28
C LYS A 753 7.41 18.30 44.27
N ASP A 754 8.31 19.11 43.73
CA ASP A 754 9.13 20.07 44.47
C ASP A 754 8.84 21.49 43.98
N LYS A 755 8.97 22.50 44.85
CA LYS A 755 8.79 23.91 44.51
C LYS A 755 10.02 24.54 43.87
N GLU A 756 11.19 23.96 44.11
CA GLU A 756 12.46 24.45 43.57
C GLU A 756 12.83 23.76 42.25
N LYS A 757 12.10 22.71 41.85
CA LYS A 757 12.33 21.93 40.62
C LYS A 757 11.16 22.05 39.66
N LEU A 758 11.48 22.11 38.37
CA LEU A 758 10.49 22.19 37.29
C LEU A 758 10.08 20.78 36.87
N SER A 759 8.78 20.53 36.76
CA SER A 759 8.23 19.28 36.20
C SER A 759 7.65 19.52 34.80
N VAL A 760 8.07 18.73 33.83
CA VAL A 760 7.62 18.82 32.42
C VAL A 760 7.21 17.43 31.96
N ALA A 761 6.06 17.30 31.34
CA ALA A 761 5.56 16.04 30.80
C ALA A 761 5.18 16.16 29.32
N THR A 762 5.13 15.03 28.63
CA THR A 762 4.47 14.90 27.33
C THR A 762 3.39 13.83 27.41
N TYR A 763 2.30 14.03 26.65
CA TYR A 763 1.18 13.10 26.62
C TYR A 763 0.52 13.13 25.24
N ASN A 764 0.62 12.03 24.48
CA ASN A 764 -0.24 11.77 23.34
C ASN A 764 -1.67 11.45 23.83
N MET A 765 -2.64 12.16 23.27
CA MET A 765 -4.02 12.22 23.73
C MET A 765 -4.97 11.40 22.85
N GLU A 766 -4.44 10.77 21.79
CA GLU A 766 -5.14 9.89 20.86
C GLU A 766 -6.39 10.56 20.27
N ASN A 767 -6.18 11.43 19.28
CA ASN A 767 -7.22 12.15 18.54
C ASN A 767 -8.24 12.88 19.42
N TYR A 768 -7.77 13.58 20.47
CA TYR A 768 -8.65 14.18 21.46
C TYR A 768 -9.44 15.39 20.94
N TYR A 769 -10.77 15.32 21.08
CA TYR A 769 -11.69 16.45 21.05
C TYR A 769 -12.77 16.29 22.14
N ALA A 770 -13.19 17.40 22.75
CA ALA A 770 -14.01 17.36 23.96
C ALA A 770 -15.48 17.00 23.72
N THR A 771 -15.93 17.08 22.47
CA THR A 771 -17.32 16.80 22.07
C THR A 771 -17.50 15.42 21.45
N ASP A 772 -16.50 14.54 21.60
CA ASP A 772 -16.56 13.15 21.17
C ASP A 772 -17.76 12.43 21.78
N SER A 773 -18.69 12.05 20.90
CA SER A 773 -19.91 11.35 21.30
C SER A 773 -19.70 9.86 21.49
N GLU A 774 -18.62 9.30 20.94
CA GLU A 774 -18.24 7.89 21.06
C GLU A 774 -17.53 7.66 22.40
N ASN A 775 -16.65 8.60 22.80
CA ASN A 775 -15.99 8.56 24.11
C ASN A 775 -16.26 9.81 24.98
N PRO A 776 -17.48 9.95 25.56
CA PRO A 776 -17.86 11.12 26.33
C PRO A 776 -17.13 11.26 27.69
N GLU A 777 -16.44 10.21 28.14
CA GLU A 777 -15.70 10.22 29.42
C GLU A 777 -14.22 10.58 29.26
N LYS A 778 -13.63 10.44 28.05
CA LYS A 778 -12.21 10.66 27.72
C LYS A 778 -11.62 11.93 28.36
N THR A 779 -12.30 13.07 28.20
CA THR A 779 -11.87 14.37 28.79
C THR A 779 -11.65 14.29 30.30
N THR A 780 -12.56 13.62 31.02
CA THR A 780 -12.50 13.50 32.49
C THR A 780 -11.41 12.52 32.91
N GLU A 781 -11.23 11.44 32.16
CA GLU A 781 -10.26 10.39 32.48
C GLU A 781 -8.82 10.84 32.21
N ILE A 782 -8.58 11.52 31.09
CA ILE A 782 -7.34 12.26 30.82
C ILE A 782 -7.02 13.20 31.99
N ALA A 783 -7.99 14.00 32.43
CA ALA A 783 -7.80 14.93 33.53
C ALA A 783 -7.44 14.19 34.84
N GLN A 784 -7.99 13.00 35.06
CA GLN A 784 -7.61 12.15 36.19
C GLN A 784 -6.19 11.58 36.03
N SER A 785 -5.75 11.20 34.83
CA SER A 785 -4.36 10.82 34.56
C SER A 785 -3.41 11.97 34.92
N ILE A 786 -3.66 13.17 34.42
CA ILE A 786 -2.83 14.36 34.69
C ILE A 786 -2.79 14.69 36.19
N VAL A 787 -3.92 14.65 36.90
CA VAL A 787 -3.97 15.06 38.31
C VAL A 787 -3.51 13.96 39.26
N ASN A 788 -4.02 12.74 39.08
CA ASN A 788 -3.88 11.67 40.06
C ASN A 788 -2.71 10.72 39.75
N ARG A 789 -2.32 10.59 38.46
CA ARG A 789 -1.23 9.70 38.03
C ARG A 789 0.07 10.46 37.77
N LEU A 790 0.01 11.67 37.22
CA LEU A 790 1.20 12.52 36.91
C LEU A 790 1.53 13.58 37.98
N ASP A 791 0.76 13.66 39.08
CA ASP A 791 0.89 14.67 40.15
C ASP A 791 0.84 16.15 39.65
N ALA A 792 0.04 16.38 38.59
CA ALA A 792 -0.19 17.68 37.95
C ALA A 792 1.11 18.43 37.60
N PRO A 793 1.84 18.04 36.53
CA PRO A 793 3.11 18.64 36.12
C PRO A 793 3.05 20.16 35.92
N ASP A 794 4.17 20.87 36.01
CA ASP A 794 4.16 22.32 35.84
C ASP A 794 3.88 22.73 34.38
N ILE A 795 4.37 21.95 33.42
CA ILE A 795 4.14 22.08 31.97
C ILE A 795 3.80 20.69 31.41
N VAL A 796 2.81 20.59 30.53
CA VAL A 796 2.50 19.37 29.76
C VAL A 796 2.44 19.74 28.29
N GLY A 797 3.29 19.11 27.47
CA GLY A 797 3.19 19.11 26.01
C GLY A 797 2.17 18.06 25.57
N LEU A 798 1.09 18.51 24.96
CA LEU A 798 0.00 17.67 24.48
C LEU A 798 0.20 17.38 23.00
N VAL A 799 0.05 16.12 22.64
CA VAL A 799 0.09 15.63 21.27
C VAL A 799 -1.29 15.06 20.94
N GLU A 800 -1.69 15.12 19.67
CA GLU A 800 -3.00 14.67 19.20
C GLU A 800 -4.23 15.44 19.69
N VAL A 801 -4.15 16.78 19.69
CA VAL A 801 -5.33 17.62 19.91
C VAL A 801 -5.97 17.96 18.57
N GLN A 802 -7.24 17.59 18.40
CA GLN A 802 -8.05 17.89 17.22
C GLN A 802 -8.78 19.23 17.34
N ASP A 803 -9.52 19.57 16.28
CA ASP A 803 -10.43 20.71 16.25
C ASP A 803 -11.58 20.56 17.26
N ASP A 804 -12.20 21.67 17.62
CA ASP A 804 -13.31 21.71 18.57
C ASP A 804 -14.51 20.85 18.08
N ASN A 805 -14.61 20.63 16.77
CA ASN A 805 -15.60 19.79 16.09
C ASN A 805 -15.06 18.41 15.66
N GLY A 806 -13.87 17.99 16.10
CA GLY A 806 -13.23 16.74 15.69
C GLY A 806 -12.90 16.73 14.19
N ALA A 807 -12.99 15.58 13.54
CA ALA A 807 -12.71 15.40 12.10
C ALA A 807 -13.83 15.89 11.15
N SER A 808 -14.47 17.01 11.48
CA SER A 808 -15.53 17.60 10.63
C SER A 808 -14.99 18.79 9.86
N GLU A 809 -15.34 18.91 8.57
CA GLU A 809 -14.83 19.96 7.67
C GLU A 809 -14.92 21.40 8.23
N GLY A 810 -13.83 22.16 8.09
CA GLY A 810 -13.86 23.62 7.94
C GLY A 810 -13.53 24.49 9.17
N ASP A 811 -13.17 23.91 10.32
CA ASP A 811 -12.63 24.64 11.48
C ASP A 811 -11.20 24.18 11.77
N THR A 812 -10.37 25.06 12.34
CA THR A 812 -9.00 24.72 12.80
C THR A 812 -8.77 25.16 14.26
N ASP A 813 -9.82 25.63 14.95
CA ASP A 813 -9.74 26.05 16.36
C ASP A 813 -9.86 24.84 17.30
N ALA A 814 -9.06 24.83 18.37
CA ALA A 814 -9.09 23.82 19.44
C ALA A 814 -9.33 24.46 20.82
N SER A 815 -9.76 25.72 20.85
CA SER A 815 -9.85 26.49 22.08
C SER A 815 -10.87 25.94 23.06
N GLU A 816 -11.99 25.38 22.59
CA GLU A 816 -12.99 24.73 23.43
C GLU A 816 -12.46 23.41 24.01
N ASN A 817 -11.68 22.65 23.24
CA ASN A 817 -11.02 21.41 23.68
C ASN A 817 -10.07 21.66 24.87
N TYR A 818 -9.20 22.66 24.77
CA TYR A 818 -8.32 23.05 25.89
C TYR A 818 -9.11 23.55 27.09
N GLN A 819 -10.15 24.36 26.88
CA GLN A 819 -10.99 24.87 27.97
C GLN A 819 -11.72 23.74 28.71
N ALA A 820 -12.24 22.75 27.98
CA ALA A 820 -12.90 21.59 28.54
C ALA A 820 -11.93 20.75 29.38
N LEU A 821 -10.73 20.48 28.86
CA LEU A 821 -9.69 19.74 29.58
C LEU A 821 -9.26 20.45 30.87
N VAL A 822 -8.95 21.76 30.79
CA VAL A 822 -8.58 22.56 31.97
C VAL A 822 -9.69 22.55 33.01
N LYS A 823 -10.96 22.68 32.57
CA LYS A 823 -12.10 22.60 33.46
C LYS A 823 -12.18 21.24 34.15
N ALA A 824 -12.01 20.14 33.42
CA ALA A 824 -12.03 18.80 33.98
C ALA A 824 -10.87 18.57 34.97
N ILE A 825 -9.69 19.12 34.71
CA ILE A 825 -8.55 19.10 35.63
C ILE A 825 -8.90 19.81 36.95
N VAL A 826 -9.50 21.00 36.88
CA VAL A 826 -9.94 21.74 38.08
C VAL A 826 -11.01 20.97 38.84
N ASP A 827 -11.98 20.38 38.14
CA ASP A 827 -13.05 19.57 38.75
C ASP A 827 -12.50 18.33 39.47
N ASN A 828 -11.38 17.77 38.99
CA ASN A 828 -10.65 16.66 39.62
C ASN A 828 -9.65 17.12 40.72
N GLY A 829 -9.59 18.41 41.04
CA GLY A 829 -8.75 18.96 42.11
C GLY A 829 -7.35 19.37 41.70
N GLY A 830 -7.06 19.41 40.39
CA GLY A 830 -5.84 19.95 39.81
C GLY A 830 -5.79 21.48 39.75
N PRO A 831 -4.69 22.05 39.22
CA PRO A 831 -4.56 23.49 39.04
C PRO A 831 -5.42 24.02 37.88
N GLU A 832 -5.75 25.31 37.92
CA GLU A 832 -6.29 26.03 36.77
C GLU A 832 -5.16 26.34 35.78
N TYR A 833 -4.84 25.36 34.95
CA TYR A 833 -3.86 25.49 33.88
C TYR A 833 -4.25 26.61 32.89
N LYS A 834 -3.25 27.22 32.27
CA LYS A 834 -3.41 27.98 31.03
C LYS A 834 -2.92 27.14 29.87
N TYR A 835 -3.32 27.48 28.65
CA TYR A 835 -2.88 26.77 27.44
C TYR A 835 -2.27 27.71 26.39
N THR A 836 -1.50 27.14 25.47
CA THR A 836 -1.03 27.81 24.26
C THR A 836 -0.75 26.80 23.15
N ASP A 837 -1.05 27.18 21.91
CA ASP A 837 -1.03 26.35 20.70
C ASP A 837 -0.80 27.23 19.46
N ILE A 838 -0.67 26.66 18.27
CA ILE A 838 -0.85 27.38 17.00
C ILE A 838 -1.76 26.54 16.11
N ALA A 839 -2.93 27.08 15.78
CA ALA A 839 -3.87 26.47 14.85
C ALA A 839 -3.18 26.17 13.51
N PRO A 840 -3.31 24.94 13.00
CA PRO A 840 -2.78 24.54 11.70
C PRO A 840 -3.54 25.21 10.55
N ARG A 841 -3.06 25.00 9.31
CA ARG A 841 -3.89 25.23 8.12
C ARG A 841 -4.68 23.95 7.83
N ASN A 842 -5.92 24.12 7.39
CA ASN A 842 -6.83 22.99 7.15
C ASN A 842 -6.20 21.97 6.19
N ASN A 843 -6.08 20.71 6.63
CA ASN A 843 -5.50 19.57 5.91
C ASN A 843 -4.09 19.83 5.37
N GLN A 844 -3.24 20.48 6.16
CA GLN A 844 -1.84 20.74 5.79
C GLN A 844 -0.83 20.18 6.80
N ASP A 845 -1.26 19.78 7.99
CA ASP A 845 -0.39 19.30 9.08
C ASP A 845 -0.44 17.77 9.25
N GLY A 846 -0.96 17.04 8.25
CA GLY A 846 -1.11 15.58 8.31
C GLY A 846 -2.06 15.09 9.40
N GLY A 847 -2.11 13.76 9.57
CA GLY A 847 -2.98 13.12 10.56
C GLY A 847 -4.39 12.89 10.02
N GLN A 848 -5.38 12.77 10.90
CA GLN A 848 -6.77 12.53 10.48
C GLN A 848 -7.28 13.72 9.64
N PRO A 849 -7.73 13.47 8.39
CA PRO A 849 -8.33 14.51 7.56
C PRO A 849 -9.46 15.24 8.28
N ASP A 850 -9.50 16.56 8.10
CA ASP A 850 -10.41 17.53 8.71
C ASP A 850 -10.36 17.63 10.25
N GLY A 851 -9.59 16.78 10.94
CA GLY A 851 -9.34 16.91 12.39
C GLY A 851 -8.15 17.81 12.73
N ASN A 852 -7.32 18.10 11.72
CA ASN A 852 -6.17 19.00 11.78
C ASN A 852 -5.30 18.80 13.02
N ILE A 853 -4.87 17.58 13.27
CA ILE A 853 -4.18 17.22 14.51
C ILE A 853 -3.01 18.16 14.80
N ARG A 854 -2.88 18.62 16.05
CA ARG A 854 -1.81 19.53 16.48
C ARG A 854 -1.14 19.15 17.79
N VAL A 855 0.00 19.78 18.02
CA VAL A 855 0.67 19.85 19.33
C VAL A 855 0.35 21.15 20.06
N GLY A 856 0.41 21.14 21.38
CA GLY A 856 0.21 22.33 22.21
C GLY A 856 0.68 22.15 23.65
N PHE A 857 0.47 23.16 24.49
CA PHE A 857 0.87 23.12 25.89
C PHE A 857 -0.26 23.51 26.83
N ILE A 858 -0.33 22.83 27.98
CA ILE A 858 -0.97 23.36 29.19
C ILE A 858 0.12 23.60 30.27
N TYR A 859 -0.01 24.67 31.06
CA TYR A 859 1.02 25.08 32.02
C TYR A 859 0.44 25.78 33.25
N ASN A 860 1.00 25.48 34.42
CA ASN A 860 0.47 25.94 35.71
C ASN A 860 0.91 27.38 35.99
N PRO A 861 0.01 28.37 35.93
CA PRO A 861 0.38 29.79 36.07
C PRO A 861 0.84 30.17 37.48
N GLU A 862 0.65 29.31 38.48
CA GLU A 862 1.21 29.51 39.83
C GLU A 862 2.69 29.13 39.92
N ARG A 863 3.20 28.42 38.92
CA ARG A 863 4.53 27.80 38.90
C ARG A 863 5.41 28.38 37.80
N VAL A 864 4.86 28.53 36.61
CA VAL A 864 5.56 29.06 35.42
C VAL A 864 4.76 30.18 34.77
N SER A 865 5.44 31.01 33.98
CA SER A 865 4.79 31.99 33.11
C SER A 865 5.37 31.95 31.71
N LEU A 866 4.52 31.99 30.69
CA LEU A 866 4.94 32.20 29.30
C LEU A 866 5.63 33.57 29.16
N THR A 867 6.79 33.64 28.50
CA THR A 867 7.51 34.91 28.29
C THR A 867 6.77 35.84 27.32
N ASP A 868 7.00 37.14 27.44
CA ASP A 868 6.30 38.17 26.66
C ASP A 868 6.93 38.33 25.27
N GLN A 869 6.43 37.56 24.30
CA GLN A 869 6.72 37.70 22.86
C GLN A 869 5.42 37.59 22.06
N PRO A 870 5.37 38.07 20.81
CA PRO A 870 4.21 37.86 19.95
C PRO A 870 3.94 36.37 19.73
N LYS A 871 2.67 35.95 19.79
CA LYS A 871 2.25 34.60 19.36
C LYS A 871 2.50 34.45 17.85
N GLY A 872 3.07 33.33 17.43
CA GLY A 872 3.26 33.00 16.01
C GLY A 872 1.96 32.64 15.29
N ASP A 873 2.09 32.29 14.00
CA ASP A 873 1.02 31.76 13.16
C ASP A 873 1.46 30.47 12.47
N ALA A 874 0.56 29.86 11.69
CA ALA A 874 0.78 28.55 11.07
C ALA A 874 1.98 28.49 10.10
N THR A 875 2.49 29.62 9.62
CA THR A 875 3.50 29.67 8.54
C THR A 875 4.70 30.57 8.82
N THR A 876 4.70 31.27 9.94
CA THR A 876 5.83 32.12 10.31
C THR A 876 6.78 31.33 11.21
N ASP A 877 8.00 31.14 10.71
CA ASP A 877 9.10 30.52 11.43
C ASP A 877 9.49 31.29 12.70
N VAL A 878 9.79 30.55 13.76
CA VAL A 878 10.34 31.07 15.02
C VAL A 878 11.86 31.13 14.95
N GLY A 879 12.39 32.31 15.22
CA GLY A 879 13.84 32.51 15.30
C GLY A 879 14.32 32.64 16.74
N VAL A 880 15.64 32.69 16.89
CA VAL A 880 16.33 32.94 18.15
C VAL A 880 16.94 34.35 18.16
N THR A 881 16.73 35.09 19.24
CA THR A 881 17.33 36.42 19.44
C THR A 881 18.79 36.32 19.89
N GLU A 882 19.56 37.42 19.83
CA GLU A 882 20.96 37.50 20.33
C GLU A 882 21.15 37.15 21.83
N LYS A 883 20.06 36.89 22.55
CA LYS A 883 20.06 36.50 23.97
C LYS A 883 19.55 35.07 24.20
N GLY A 884 19.36 34.28 23.15
CA GLY A 884 18.80 32.93 23.24
C GLY A 884 17.28 32.88 23.46
N ASN A 885 16.57 34.01 23.50
CA ASN A 885 15.10 34.03 23.62
C ASN A 885 14.43 33.84 22.26
N LEU A 886 13.22 33.27 22.24
CA LEU A 886 12.42 33.11 21.02
C LEU A 886 11.95 34.47 20.45
N THR A 887 11.82 34.58 19.13
CA THR A 887 11.22 35.75 18.46
C THR A 887 9.69 35.73 18.48
N LEU A 888 9.10 34.54 18.62
CA LEU A 888 7.66 34.28 18.74
C LEU A 888 7.43 33.32 19.92
N ASN A 889 6.36 33.51 20.69
CA ASN A 889 6.05 32.63 21.81
C ASN A 889 4.54 32.39 22.02
N PRO A 890 4.03 31.18 21.76
CA PRO A 890 4.74 30.09 21.08
C PRO A 890 5.03 30.43 19.62
N GLY A 891 5.92 29.67 18.99
CA GLY A 891 6.26 29.77 17.56
C GLY A 891 6.54 28.38 16.96
N ARG A 892 6.25 28.21 15.66
CA ARG A 892 6.54 26.95 14.94
C ARG A 892 7.95 26.97 14.37
N ILE A 893 8.66 25.85 14.46
CA ILE A 893 10.00 25.69 13.89
C ILE A 893 9.86 25.34 12.41
N ASP A 894 10.41 26.18 11.54
CA ASP A 894 10.45 26.05 10.08
C ASP A 894 9.18 25.40 9.47
N PRO A 895 7.99 26.01 9.68
CA PRO A 895 6.71 25.37 9.35
C PRO A 895 6.44 25.20 7.85
N THR A 896 7.35 25.66 6.98
CA THR A 896 7.27 25.53 5.53
C THR A 896 8.34 24.58 4.96
N ASN A 897 9.09 23.89 5.81
CA ASN A 897 10.07 22.90 5.40
C ASN A 897 9.38 21.63 4.85
N GLU A 898 9.91 21.07 3.76
CA GLU A 898 9.42 19.84 3.12
C GLU A 898 9.46 18.64 4.08
N ALA A 899 10.35 18.65 5.07
CA ALA A 899 10.39 17.63 6.12
C ALA A 899 9.06 17.48 6.88
N PHE A 900 8.24 18.54 6.94
CA PHE A 900 6.93 18.55 7.61
C PHE A 900 5.74 18.55 6.63
N GLU A 901 5.96 18.20 5.36
CA GLU A 901 4.88 17.95 4.41
C GLU A 901 4.00 16.80 4.92
N ASP A 902 2.68 17.01 4.96
CA ASP A 902 1.70 16.10 5.54
C ASP A 902 2.07 15.55 6.94
N SER A 903 2.75 16.39 7.73
CA SER A 903 3.17 16.09 9.10
C SER A 903 3.02 17.30 10.03
N ARG A 904 3.00 17.02 11.33
CA ARG A 904 2.74 18.02 12.38
C ARG A 904 3.99 18.88 12.59
N LYS A 905 3.80 20.19 12.63
CA LYS A 905 4.92 21.15 12.77
C LYS A 905 5.33 21.28 14.25
N PRO A 906 6.63 21.22 14.58
CA PRO A 906 7.12 21.44 15.93
C PRO A 906 6.74 22.80 16.50
N LEU A 907 6.38 22.84 17.78
CA LEU A 907 5.95 24.06 18.49
C LEU A 907 6.90 24.37 19.66
N ALA A 908 7.65 25.46 19.56
CA ALA A 908 8.51 25.97 20.62
C ALA A 908 7.77 26.99 21.49
N ALA A 909 7.84 26.82 22.82
CA ALA A 909 7.32 27.77 23.80
C ALA A 909 8.38 28.06 24.88
N GLU A 910 8.55 29.35 25.22
CA GLU A 910 9.50 29.78 26.26
C GLU A 910 8.75 30.13 27.56
N PHE A 911 9.11 29.44 28.63
CA PHE A 911 8.55 29.62 29.97
C PHE A 911 9.60 30.20 30.92
N GLN A 912 9.14 30.90 31.95
CA GLN A 912 9.97 31.32 33.07
C GLN A 912 9.59 30.54 34.33
N PHE A 913 10.58 29.89 34.95
CA PHE A 913 10.45 29.17 36.21
C PHE A 913 11.51 29.67 37.19
N ASN A 914 11.10 30.15 38.37
CA ASN A 914 12.01 30.66 39.41
C ASN A 914 13.08 31.69 38.94
N GLY A 915 12.82 32.40 37.83
CA GLY A 915 13.71 33.39 37.26
C GLY A 915 14.61 32.89 36.13
N GLU A 916 14.61 31.58 35.86
CA GLU A 916 15.29 30.97 34.72
C GLU A 916 14.30 30.79 33.56
N ASN A 917 14.79 30.97 32.33
CA ASN A 917 14.03 30.71 31.12
C ASN A 917 14.23 29.26 30.68
N VAL A 918 13.17 28.62 30.19
CA VAL A 918 13.18 27.25 29.66
C VAL A 918 12.40 27.24 28.36
N ILE A 919 13.03 26.77 27.29
CA ILE A 919 12.40 26.54 26.00
C ILE A 919 11.96 25.08 25.95
N VAL A 920 10.67 24.86 25.68
CA VAL A 920 10.10 23.52 25.51
C VAL A 920 9.57 23.40 24.10
N VAL A 921 10.01 22.38 23.37
CA VAL A 921 9.61 22.08 21.99
C VAL A 921 8.75 20.83 21.98
N ALA A 922 7.48 20.96 21.59
CA ALA A 922 6.58 19.84 21.40
C ALA A 922 6.58 19.40 19.94
N ASN A 923 6.69 18.09 19.72
CA ASN A 923 6.83 17.46 18.41
C ASN A 923 5.79 16.35 18.24
N HIS A 924 5.45 16.08 17.00
CA HIS A 924 4.74 14.88 16.59
C HIS A 924 5.24 14.50 15.20
N PHE A 925 6.23 13.62 15.12
CA PHE A 925 6.84 13.25 13.83
C PHE A 925 5.91 12.36 13.00
N ASN A 926 6.21 12.19 11.71
CA ASN A 926 5.40 11.32 10.85
C ASN A 926 5.42 9.88 11.37
N SER A 927 4.34 9.13 11.17
CA SER A 927 4.25 7.76 11.65
C SER A 927 5.12 6.81 10.83
N LYS A 928 5.26 5.57 11.33
CA LYS A 928 5.88 4.44 10.61
C LYS A 928 4.98 3.85 9.52
N GLY A 929 3.88 4.52 9.17
CA GLY A 929 2.99 4.09 8.09
C GLY A 929 3.68 4.21 6.73
N GLY A 930 3.49 3.20 5.87
CA GLY A 930 4.18 3.09 4.58
C GLY A 930 5.52 2.35 4.63
N ASP A 931 5.95 1.86 5.80
CA ASP A 931 7.04 0.89 5.91
C ASP A 931 6.51 -0.53 5.57
N ASP A 932 7.35 -1.37 4.97
CA ASP A 932 7.01 -2.76 4.64
C ASP A 932 6.70 -3.57 5.92
N ALA A 933 5.76 -4.51 5.82
CA ALA A 933 5.37 -5.32 6.95
C ALA A 933 6.46 -6.33 7.37
N PRO A 934 6.66 -6.58 8.69
CA PRO A 934 7.69 -7.50 9.17
C PRO A 934 7.59 -8.92 8.61
N PHE A 935 6.38 -9.47 8.47
CA PHE A 935 6.12 -10.80 7.89
C PHE A 935 5.53 -10.72 6.48
N GLY A 936 5.80 -9.64 5.73
CA GLY A 936 5.38 -9.48 4.33
C GLY A 936 6.30 -10.14 3.32
N SER A 937 5.92 -10.07 2.05
CA SER A 937 6.60 -10.63 0.87
C SER A 937 7.89 -9.91 0.47
N ILE A 938 8.19 -8.77 1.10
CA ILE A 938 9.43 -8.01 0.93
C ILE A 938 10.31 -8.17 2.16
N GLN A 939 11.48 -8.81 1.99
CA GLN A 939 12.42 -9.08 3.08
C GLN A 939 13.87 -8.67 2.72
N PRO A 940 14.62 -8.09 3.68
CA PRO A 940 14.13 -7.50 4.92
C PRO A 940 13.21 -6.29 4.63
N PRO A 941 12.30 -5.92 5.54
CA PRO A 941 11.37 -4.81 5.34
C PRO A 941 12.11 -3.49 5.03
N GLN A 942 11.61 -2.73 4.06
CA GLN A 942 12.07 -1.38 3.74
C GLN A 942 11.31 -0.35 4.58
N LEU A 943 12.03 0.62 5.14
CA LEU A 943 11.47 1.64 6.03
C LEU A 943 11.28 2.97 5.26
N GLY A 944 10.32 3.00 4.33
CA GLY A 944 10.07 4.16 3.47
C GLY A 944 9.78 5.46 4.22
N SER A 945 9.17 5.38 5.41
CA SER A 945 8.80 6.55 6.22
C SER A 945 9.97 7.13 7.05
N GLU A 946 11.06 6.37 7.21
CA GLU A 946 12.22 6.75 8.03
C GLU A 946 12.94 7.99 7.48
N GLU A 947 13.01 8.16 6.16
CA GLU A 947 13.70 9.29 5.53
C GLU A 947 13.11 10.64 5.97
N GLN A 948 11.78 10.74 6.02
CA GLN A 948 11.13 11.96 6.47
C GLN A 948 11.41 12.25 7.96
N ARG A 949 11.42 11.22 8.81
CA ARG A 949 11.74 11.36 10.26
C ARG A 949 13.18 11.83 10.47
N LEU A 950 14.13 11.34 9.67
CA LEU A 950 15.51 11.84 9.70
C LEU A 950 15.56 13.34 9.39
N GLN A 951 14.86 13.80 8.35
CA GLN A 951 14.82 15.22 7.99
C GLN A 951 14.14 16.08 9.08
N GLN A 952 13.05 15.58 9.68
CA GLN A 952 12.38 16.26 10.81
C GLN A 952 13.31 16.39 12.02
N ALA A 953 14.05 15.33 12.34
CA ALA A 953 15.06 15.32 13.41
C ALA A 953 16.16 16.36 13.16
N GLU A 954 16.68 16.46 11.92
CA GLU A 954 17.69 17.45 11.55
C GLU A 954 17.21 18.89 11.77
N VAL A 955 15.98 19.20 11.36
CA VAL A 955 15.41 20.55 11.50
C VAL A 955 15.24 20.94 12.98
N VAL A 956 14.71 20.02 13.80
CA VAL A 956 14.52 20.28 15.24
C VAL A 956 15.87 20.39 15.95
N ASN A 957 16.83 19.51 15.67
CA ASN A 957 18.18 19.59 16.23
C ASN A 957 18.86 20.92 15.84
N GLY A 958 18.78 21.32 14.57
CA GLY A 958 19.32 22.58 14.06
C GLY A 958 18.76 23.81 14.79
N PHE A 959 17.45 23.82 15.08
CA PHE A 959 16.85 24.87 15.89
C PHE A 959 17.43 24.93 17.32
N VAL A 960 17.64 23.77 17.95
CA VAL A 960 18.26 23.72 19.29
C VAL A 960 19.73 24.18 19.23
N GLN A 961 20.47 23.83 18.17
CA GLN A 961 21.81 24.36 17.95
C GLN A 961 21.80 25.89 17.89
N ASP A 962 20.89 26.49 17.11
CA ASP A 962 20.74 27.95 17.03
C ASP A 962 20.49 28.60 18.40
N VAL A 963 19.68 27.95 19.26
CA VAL A 963 19.47 28.39 20.63
C VAL A 963 20.77 28.36 21.43
N LEU A 964 21.47 27.22 21.42
CA LEU A 964 22.70 27.00 22.20
C LEU A 964 23.90 27.80 21.69
N GLU A 965 23.91 28.19 20.41
CA GLU A 965 24.90 29.12 19.86
C GLU A 965 24.76 30.53 20.45
N GLN A 966 23.52 30.98 20.70
CA GLN A 966 23.27 32.29 21.32
C GLN A 966 23.41 32.25 22.85
N ASP A 967 23.01 31.16 23.48
CA ASP A 967 23.16 30.92 24.92
C ASP A 967 23.47 29.44 25.20
N GLN A 968 24.76 29.15 25.40
CA GLN A 968 25.27 27.78 25.67
C GLN A 968 24.70 27.17 26.95
N ASP A 969 24.16 27.99 27.84
CA ASP A 969 23.54 27.55 29.09
C ASP A 969 22.00 27.65 29.04
N ALA A 970 21.39 27.71 27.84
CA ALA A 970 19.95 27.77 27.67
C ALA A 970 19.30 26.44 28.07
N ASN A 971 18.26 26.50 28.89
CA ASN A 971 17.52 25.30 29.28
C ASN A 971 16.55 24.93 28.15
N VAL A 972 16.88 23.89 27.38
CA VAL A 972 16.03 23.40 26.29
C VAL A 972 15.53 21.99 26.60
N VAL A 973 14.24 21.76 26.34
CA VAL A 973 13.58 20.46 26.42
C VAL A 973 12.90 20.20 25.08
N VAL A 974 13.17 19.06 24.46
CA VAL A 974 12.49 18.56 23.26
C VAL A 974 11.67 17.36 23.67
N LEU A 975 10.38 17.36 23.38
CA LEU A 975 9.47 16.30 23.81
C LEU A 975 8.40 16.02 22.76
N GLY A 976 7.70 14.91 22.93
CA GLY A 976 6.55 14.54 22.12
C GLY A 976 6.63 13.11 21.63
N ASP A 977 5.70 12.78 20.75
CA ASP A 977 5.69 11.54 19.98
C ASP A 977 6.65 11.70 18.78
N LEU A 978 7.81 11.07 18.87
CA LEU A 978 8.81 11.13 17.80
C LEU A 978 8.69 9.94 16.84
N ASN A 979 7.71 9.07 17.05
CA ASN A 979 7.39 7.92 16.22
C ASN A 979 8.58 6.99 15.93
N ASP A 980 9.58 6.93 16.81
CA ASP A 980 10.71 6.03 16.62
C ASP A 980 11.45 5.68 17.93
N PHE A 981 12.24 4.60 17.89
CA PHE A 981 12.87 4.01 19.06
C PHE A 981 14.06 4.81 19.57
N GLU A 982 14.42 4.67 20.85
CA GLU A 982 15.50 5.45 21.45
C GLU A 982 16.87 5.23 20.79
N ASP A 983 17.09 4.08 20.15
CA ASP A 983 18.34 3.71 19.48
C ASP A 983 18.24 3.77 17.93
N SER A 984 17.19 4.40 17.41
CA SER A 984 16.97 4.54 15.97
C SER A 984 17.78 5.69 15.36
N ALA A 985 17.95 5.66 14.04
CA ALA A 985 18.70 6.69 13.32
C ALA A 985 18.08 8.11 13.45
N PRO A 986 16.76 8.32 13.33
CA PRO A 986 16.12 9.61 13.65
C PRO A 986 16.43 10.14 15.05
N LEU A 987 16.45 9.30 16.09
CA LEU A 987 16.77 9.75 17.45
C LEU A 987 18.26 10.07 17.60
N GLU A 988 19.16 9.30 17.00
CA GLU A 988 20.59 9.63 16.96
C GLU A 988 20.84 11.01 16.31
N VAL A 989 20.12 11.32 15.23
CA VAL A 989 20.18 12.62 14.54
C VAL A 989 19.61 13.74 15.41
N LEU A 990 18.45 13.50 16.05
CA LEU A 990 17.83 14.48 16.93
C LEU A 990 18.69 14.78 18.16
N GLU A 991 19.37 13.79 18.72
CA GLU A 991 20.29 13.96 19.86
C GLU A 991 21.52 14.80 19.47
N GLY A 992 22.20 14.38 18.40
CA GLY A 992 23.51 14.93 18.03
C GLY A 992 24.50 14.92 19.22
N ASP A 993 25.23 16.03 19.40
CA ASP A 993 26.13 16.22 20.55
C ASP A 993 25.57 17.20 21.61
N ILE A 994 24.32 17.65 21.44
CA ILE A 994 23.77 18.80 22.19
C ILE A 994 22.56 18.44 23.07
N LEU A 995 21.90 17.33 22.81
CA LEU A 995 20.76 16.83 23.56
C LEU A 995 21.10 15.45 24.15
N SER A 996 20.55 15.17 25.33
CA SER A 996 20.57 13.84 25.95
C SER A 996 19.13 13.35 26.03
N ASN A 997 18.84 12.18 25.45
CA ASN A 997 17.55 11.53 25.61
C ASN A 997 17.41 10.94 27.00
N MET A 998 16.43 11.43 27.76
CA MET A 998 16.27 11.02 29.14
C MET A 998 15.71 9.59 29.26
N ILE A 999 15.07 9.03 28.23
CA ILE A 999 14.61 7.63 28.24
C ILE A 999 15.77 6.67 28.50
N GLU A 1000 16.97 6.98 27.99
CA GLU A 1000 18.16 6.16 28.19
C GLU A 1000 18.67 6.08 29.64
N GLU A 1001 18.19 6.96 30.53
CA GLU A 1001 18.50 6.92 31.96
C GLU A 1001 17.68 5.88 32.73
N LEU A 1002 16.63 5.33 32.10
CA LEU A 1002 15.80 4.27 32.67
C LEU A 1002 16.43 2.89 32.41
N PRO A 1003 16.16 1.90 33.28
CA PRO A 1003 16.42 0.50 32.97
C PRO A 1003 15.76 0.10 31.65
N GLU A 1004 16.42 -0.74 30.85
CA GLU A 1004 15.95 -1.20 29.53
C GLU A 1004 14.51 -1.77 29.56
N ASN A 1005 14.14 -2.47 30.64
CA ASN A 1005 12.79 -3.02 30.78
C ASN A 1005 11.68 -1.97 31.00
N GLU A 1006 12.03 -0.73 31.33
CA GLU A 1006 11.08 0.37 31.56
C GLU A 1006 10.98 1.29 30.34
N ARG A 1007 11.70 1.01 29.24
CA ARG A 1007 11.77 1.89 28.05
C ARG A 1007 10.72 1.47 27.04
N TYR A 1008 9.48 1.88 27.30
CA TYR A 1008 8.38 1.74 26.35
C TYR A 1008 7.27 2.72 26.71
N THR A 1009 6.57 3.20 25.69
CA THR A 1009 5.40 4.06 25.84
C THR A 1009 4.21 3.57 25.02
N TYR A 1010 4.42 2.61 24.12
CA TYR A 1010 3.44 2.11 23.17
C TYR A 1010 3.53 0.58 23.04
N ASN A 1011 2.45 -0.07 22.61
CA ASN A 1011 2.45 -1.49 22.31
C ASN A 1011 1.84 -1.75 20.93
N TYR A 1012 2.65 -2.27 20.00
CA TYR A 1012 2.23 -2.57 18.64
C TYR A 1012 2.41 -4.04 18.33
N GLN A 1013 1.31 -4.73 18.02
CA GLN A 1013 1.28 -6.17 17.70
C GLN A 1013 1.91 -7.07 18.79
N GLY A 1014 2.12 -6.58 20.01
CA GLY A 1014 2.82 -7.30 21.09
C GLY A 1014 4.31 -6.96 21.25
N ASN A 1015 4.81 -5.94 20.56
CA ASN A 1015 6.09 -5.30 20.86
C ASN A 1015 5.85 -4.07 21.73
N SER A 1016 6.47 -4.04 22.91
CA SER A 1016 6.56 -2.83 23.73
C SER A 1016 7.64 -1.91 23.14
N GLN A 1017 7.24 -0.71 22.72
CA GLN A 1017 8.04 0.23 21.93
C GLN A 1017 8.11 1.59 22.62
N THR A 1018 9.23 2.29 22.51
CA THR A 1018 9.32 3.71 22.89
C THR A 1018 9.02 4.57 21.67
N LEU A 1019 7.96 5.38 21.73
CA LEU A 1019 7.67 6.39 20.70
C LEU A 1019 7.67 7.82 21.27
N ASP A 1020 7.34 7.97 22.55
CA ASP A 1020 7.35 9.26 23.24
C ASP A 1020 8.67 9.47 23.97
N HIS A 1021 9.27 10.63 23.77
CA HIS A 1021 10.58 10.95 24.33
C HIS A 1021 10.57 12.30 25.05
N ILE A 1022 11.52 12.45 25.98
CA ILE A 1022 11.94 13.76 26.49
C ILE A 1022 13.46 13.83 26.42
N LEU A 1023 13.95 14.70 25.54
CA LEU A 1023 15.36 15.06 25.43
C LEU A 1023 15.58 16.41 26.11
N VAL A 1024 16.72 16.57 26.77
CA VAL A 1024 17.13 17.84 27.39
C VAL A 1024 18.49 18.27 26.85
N ALA A 1025 18.76 19.57 26.85
CA ALA A 1025 20.11 20.07 26.57
C ALA A 1025 21.13 19.31 27.45
N ASP A 1026 22.24 18.85 26.87
CA ASP A 1026 23.11 17.85 27.49
C ASP A 1026 23.59 18.25 28.90
N HIS A 1027 23.83 19.54 29.13
CA HIS A 1027 24.23 20.08 30.43
C HIS A 1027 23.16 19.93 31.54
N LEU A 1028 21.91 19.62 31.19
CA LEU A 1028 20.81 19.36 32.12
C LEU A 1028 20.66 17.88 32.47
N ARG A 1029 21.30 16.95 31.77
CA ARG A 1029 21.14 15.49 31.95
C ARG A 1029 21.24 15.09 33.41
N ASP A 1030 22.34 15.43 34.07
CA ASP A 1030 22.62 15.06 35.48
C ASP A 1030 21.67 15.74 36.49
N GLN A 1031 21.02 16.84 36.09
CA GLN A 1031 20.08 17.60 36.93
C GLN A 1031 18.63 17.18 36.71
N THR A 1032 18.41 16.24 35.78
CA THR A 1032 17.09 15.81 35.32
C THR A 1032 16.84 14.38 35.77
N LYS A 1033 15.64 14.14 36.28
CA LYS A 1033 15.11 12.79 36.52
C LYS A 1033 13.96 12.54 35.58
N VAL A 1034 13.82 11.32 35.11
CA VAL A 1034 12.75 10.88 34.21
C VAL A 1034 11.93 9.77 34.85
N ASP A 1035 10.69 9.65 34.39
CA ASP A 1035 9.74 8.60 34.76
C ASP A 1035 8.78 8.44 33.57
N ILE A 1036 8.61 7.20 33.10
CA ILE A 1036 7.47 6.83 32.25
C ILE A 1036 6.41 6.29 33.19
N VAL A 1037 5.16 6.71 33.03
CA VAL A 1037 4.08 6.28 33.92
C VAL A 1037 3.24 5.26 33.18
N HIS A 1038 3.52 3.97 33.38
CA HIS A 1038 2.87 2.86 32.68
C HIS A 1038 1.40 2.70 33.12
N LEU A 1039 0.50 3.37 32.40
CA LEU A 1039 -0.92 3.48 32.76
C LEU A 1039 -1.87 3.19 31.60
N ASN A 1040 -1.36 2.99 30.39
CA ASN A 1040 -2.08 2.90 29.14
C ASN A 1040 -1.65 1.70 28.29
N ALA A 1041 -0.40 1.64 27.83
CA ALA A 1041 0.06 0.72 26.78
C ALA A 1041 -0.18 -0.78 27.10
N ASP A 1042 -0.24 -1.13 28.38
CA ASP A 1042 -0.41 -2.50 28.87
C ASP A 1042 -1.88 -2.89 29.16
N PHE A 1043 -2.84 -1.97 29.05
CA PHE A 1043 -4.22 -2.14 29.55
C PHE A 1043 -5.28 -1.98 28.45
N THR A 1044 -6.48 -2.50 28.70
CA THR A 1044 -7.69 -2.25 27.88
C THR A 1044 -8.45 -1.00 28.37
N GLU A 1045 -9.37 -0.44 27.58
CA GLU A 1045 -10.22 0.68 27.98
C GLU A 1045 -11.09 0.31 29.18
N GLU A 1046 -11.60 -0.92 29.28
CA GLU A 1046 -12.40 -1.33 30.46
C GLU A 1046 -11.56 -1.43 31.73
N GLN A 1047 -10.24 -1.54 31.59
CA GLN A 1047 -9.27 -1.47 32.68
C GLN A 1047 -8.75 -0.04 32.92
N GLY A 1048 -9.25 0.91 32.13
CA GLY A 1048 -9.10 2.35 32.29
C GLY A 1048 -7.99 2.97 31.45
N ARG A 1049 -7.51 2.28 30.40
CA ARG A 1049 -6.71 2.91 29.34
C ARG A 1049 -7.48 4.11 28.78
N VAL A 1050 -6.76 5.19 28.48
CA VAL A 1050 -7.34 6.46 27.99
C VAL A 1050 -6.64 7.01 26.75
N SER A 1051 -5.50 6.43 26.42
CA SER A 1051 -4.73 6.61 25.19
C SER A 1051 -3.97 5.32 24.97
N ASP A 1052 -3.56 5.06 23.76
CA ASP A 1052 -2.60 4.03 23.36
C ASP A 1052 -1.15 4.30 23.81
N HIS A 1053 -0.83 5.53 24.24
CA HIS A 1053 0.50 5.94 24.71
C HIS A 1053 0.57 6.16 26.23
N ASP A 1054 1.67 5.75 26.85
CA ASP A 1054 2.04 6.13 28.21
C ASP A 1054 2.70 7.53 28.23
N PRO A 1055 2.31 8.41 29.16
CA PRO A 1055 2.96 9.71 29.32
C PRO A 1055 4.37 9.59 29.90
N VAL A 1056 5.28 10.42 29.38
CA VAL A 1056 6.64 10.58 29.89
C VAL A 1056 6.75 11.89 30.66
N MET A 1057 7.46 11.90 31.79
CA MET A 1057 7.72 13.12 32.53
C MET A 1057 9.13 13.22 33.09
N VAL A 1058 9.61 14.45 33.18
CA VAL A 1058 10.88 14.80 33.82
C VAL A 1058 10.71 15.79 34.97
N GLN A 1059 11.65 15.76 35.91
CA GLN A 1059 11.83 16.78 36.94
C GLN A 1059 13.27 17.30 36.93
N MET A 1060 13.43 18.61 36.69
CA MET A 1060 14.70 19.29 36.51
C MET A 1060 15.03 20.23 37.68
N ASP A 1061 16.26 20.17 38.18
CA ASP A 1061 16.79 21.09 39.19
C ASP A 1061 17.62 22.21 38.56
N LEU A 1062 16.97 23.31 38.17
CA LEU A 1062 17.63 24.45 37.53
C LEU A 1062 18.43 25.33 38.51
N SER A 1063 18.51 24.96 39.80
CA SER A 1063 19.12 25.78 40.86
C SER A 1063 20.58 25.44 41.17
N GLU A 1064 21.03 24.23 40.82
CA GLU A 1064 22.42 23.84 41.01
C GLU A 1064 23.33 24.58 40.03
N ALA A 1065 24.47 25.05 40.54
CA ALA A 1065 25.40 25.86 39.77
C ALA A 1065 25.76 25.14 38.47
N LYS A 1066 25.68 25.89 37.36
CA LYS A 1066 26.23 25.59 36.04
C LYS A 1066 27.75 25.33 36.15
N GLU A 1067 28.16 24.25 36.82
CA GLU A 1067 29.50 23.70 36.66
C GLU A 1067 29.49 23.09 35.28
N THR A 1068 29.84 23.90 34.29
CA THR A 1068 30.21 23.43 32.96
C THR A 1068 31.19 22.28 33.19
N PRO A 1069 30.83 21.02 32.89
CA PRO A 1069 31.85 20.01 32.74
C PRO A 1069 32.73 20.56 31.64
N ALA A 1070 33.99 20.86 31.93
CA ALA A 1070 34.95 21.11 30.87
C ALA A 1070 34.83 19.91 29.94
N MET A 1071 34.32 20.12 28.71
CA MET A 1071 34.22 19.10 27.66
C MET A 1071 35.34 18.10 27.88
N GLN A 1072 35.02 16.94 28.44
CA GLN A 1072 35.94 15.84 28.35
C GLN A 1072 35.86 15.49 26.88
N GLN A 1073 36.90 15.88 26.13
CA GLN A 1073 37.10 15.51 24.74
C GLN A 1073 37.09 13.98 24.64
N GLU A 1074 35.90 13.41 24.54
CA GLU A 1074 35.65 12.07 24.04
C GLU A 1074 35.38 12.25 22.56
N TRP A 1075 36.21 11.60 21.74
CA TRP A 1075 36.18 11.72 20.29
C TRP A 1075 35.05 10.85 19.74
N ARG A 1076 33.93 11.45 19.31
CA ARG A 1076 32.88 10.76 18.53
C ARG A 1076 33.12 10.99 17.03
N VAL A 1077 32.77 9.99 16.22
CA VAL A 1077 33.10 9.91 14.79
C VAL A 1077 31.88 10.35 13.98
N MET A 1078 31.95 11.52 13.32
CA MET A 1078 30.94 11.90 12.33
C MET A 1078 31.12 11.06 11.04
N LYS A 1079 30.02 10.52 10.52
CA LYS A 1079 29.95 9.83 9.22
C LYS A 1079 29.11 10.65 8.26
N GLU A 1080 29.72 11.57 7.52
CA GLU A 1080 29.13 12.16 6.32
C GLU A 1080 30.23 12.28 5.23
N PRO A 1081 29.99 11.88 3.96
CA PRO A 1081 31.06 11.65 2.98
C PRO A 1081 31.40 12.90 2.15
N VAL A 1082 32.70 13.20 2.00
CA VAL A 1082 33.20 14.10 0.93
C VAL A 1082 34.41 13.46 0.23
N ALA A 1083 34.14 12.80 -0.90
CA ALA A 1083 35.06 12.23 -1.92
C ALA A 1083 35.42 10.71 -1.89
N TYR A 1084 35.59 10.14 -3.10
CA TYR A 1084 35.72 8.70 -3.40
C TYR A 1084 37.18 8.25 -3.61
N VAL A 1085 37.51 7.00 -3.22
CA VAL A 1085 38.76 6.30 -3.59
C VAL A 1085 38.44 5.08 -4.46
N THR A 1086 39.02 4.99 -5.67
CA THR A 1086 38.91 3.79 -6.54
C THR A 1086 40.23 3.04 -6.66
N ARG A 1087 40.19 1.71 -6.52
CA ARG A 1087 41.32 0.81 -6.80
C ARG A 1087 41.23 0.33 -8.25
N LYS A 1088 42.23 0.62 -9.08
CA LYS A 1088 42.27 0.13 -10.47
C LYS A 1088 43.03 -1.19 -10.57
N GLY A 1089 42.32 -2.30 -10.82
CA GLY A 1089 42.89 -3.57 -11.30
C GLY A 1089 42.26 -4.83 -10.69
N ASP A 1090 41.56 -5.58 -11.54
CA ASP A 1090 40.87 -6.88 -11.37
C ASP A 1090 39.52 -6.89 -10.62
N LEU A 1091 38.45 -6.93 -11.42
CA LEU A 1091 37.06 -7.12 -11.03
C LEU A 1091 36.79 -8.61 -10.75
N SER A 1092 36.97 -9.01 -9.50
CA SER A 1092 36.18 -10.04 -8.82
C SER A 1092 36.48 -9.91 -7.33
N THR A 1093 35.45 -9.84 -6.48
CA THR A 1093 35.44 -9.65 -5.02
C THR A 1093 35.19 -8.20 -4.52
N ARG A 1094 34.00 -8.06 -3.92
CA ARG A 1094 33.49 -7.09 -2.92
C ARG A 1094 34.35 -5.85 -2.65
N SER A 1095 33.72 -4.68 -2.75
CA SER A 1095 34.20 -3.40 -2.23
C SER A 1095 34.75 -3.56 -0.80
N GLN A 1096 36.07 -3.51 -0.66
CA GLN A 1096 36.73 -3.54 0.64
C GLN A 1096 36.82 -2.10 1.17
N GLY A 1097 36.04 -1.80 2.20
CA GLY A 1097 35.91 -0.47 2.79
C GLY A 1097 37.24 0.13 3.25
N VAL A 1098 37.58 1.27 2.66
CA VAL A 1098 38.47 2.27 3.24
C VAL A 1098 37.57 3.44 3.62
N THR A 1099 37.26 3.61 4.91
CA THR A 1099 36.56 4.79 5.40
C THR A 1099 37.60 5.84 5.79
N GLN A 1100 37.57 7.00 5.13
CA GLN A 1100 38.32 8.17 5.55
C GLN A 1100 37.53 8.89 6.64
N VAL A 1101 38.18 9.24 7.75
CA VAL A 1101 37.61 10.13 8.78
C VAL A 1101 38.51 11.35 8.84
N THR A 1102 37.94 12.53 8.59
CA THR A 1102 38.60 13.83 8.80
C THR A 1102 38.06 14.39 10.10
N LEU A 1103 38.95 14.71 11.05
CA LEU A 1103 38.59 15.50 12.22
C LEU A 1103 38.97 16.96 11.94
N THR A 1104 37.99 17.85 11.87
CA THR A 1104 38.20 19.29 11.97
C THR A 1104 38.18 19.73 13.43
N ASP A 1105 39.00 20.72 13.72
CA ASP A 1105 39.06 21.42 15.00
C ASP A 1105 38.14 22.64 14.91
N ASP A 1106 37.14 22.73 15.81
CA ASP A 1106 36.19 23.87 15.90
C ASP A 1106 36.85 25.17 16.39
N SER A 1107 38.16 25.19 16.66
CA SER A 1107 38.90 26.40 17.02
C SER A 1107 39.13 27.37 15.84
N GLY A 1108 38.78 26.97 14.62
CA GLY A 1108 39.02 27.76 13.41
C GLY A 1108 40.51 27.90 13.04
N ASP A 1109 41.40 27.13 13.67
CA ASP A 1109 42.83 27.12 13.38
C ASP A 1109 43.16 26.04 12.33
N LYS A 1110 43.51 26.47 11.11
CA LYS A 1110 43.73 25.57 9.96
C LYS A 1110 44.97 24.66 10.06
N GLU A 1111 45.73 24.72 11.17
CA GLU A 1111 47.09 24.18 11.26
C GLU A 1111 47.21 22.71 11.75
N LYS A 1112 46.12 21.97 12.05
CA LYS A 1112 46.22 20.58 12.56
C LYS A 1112 45.08 19.65 12.13
N GLN A 1113 45.14 19.08 10.92
CA GLN A 1113 44.25 17.97 10.55
C GLN A 1113 44.98 16.63 10.70
N THR A 1114 44.30 15.64 11.27
CA THR A 1114 44.82 14.27 11.44
C THR A 1114 44.09 13.32 10.48
N VAL A 1115 44.82 12.56 9.67
CA VAL A 1115 44.24 11.58 8.75
C VAL A 1115 44.18 10.21 9.41
N LEU A 1116 42.99 9.60 9.41
CA LEU A 1116 42.72 8.25 9.90
C LEU A 1116 42.57 7.28 8.72
N ILE A 1117 43.37 6.20 8.74
CA ILE A 1117 43.20 5.07 7.81
C ILE A 1117 42.83 3.84 8.65
N ALA A 1118 41.60 3.37 8.49
CA ALA A 1118 41.11 2.12 9.09
C ALA A 1118 41.26 0.95 8.09
N PHE A 1119 41.72 -0.20 8.59
CA PHE A 1119 41.75 -1.43 7.81
C PHE A 1119 40.55 -2.29 8.18
N GLY A 1120 39.74 -2.70 7.20
CA GLY A 1120 38.63 -3.63 7.40
C GLY A 1120 39.05 -4.95 8.05
N ASP A 1121 38.21 -5.48 8.93
CA ASP A 1121 38.43 -6.73 9.65
C ASP A 1121 38.38 -7.93 8.69
N ASP A 1122 39.54 -8.32 8.16
CA ASP A 1122 39.64 -9.56 7.39
C ASP A 1122 39.61 -10.77 8.35
N LYS A 1123 38.46 -11.45 8.42
CA LYS A 1123 38.33 -12.79 9.03
C LYS A 1123 39.23 -13.84 8.36
N ASN A 1124 39.99 -13.52 7.29
CA ASN A 1124 40.81 -14.47 6.55
C ASN A 1124 42.31 -14.16 6.40
N TRP A 1125 42.92 -13.30 7.23
CA TRP A 1125 44.40 -13.30 7.34
C TRP A 1125 44.91 -14.49 8.18
N GLY A 1126 44.83 -15.69 7.58
CA GLY A 1126 45.49 -16.92 8.02
C GLY A 1126 44.75 -17.70 9.12
N LYS A 1127 43.63 -18.33 8.78
CA LYS A 1127 43.12 -19.50 9.52
C LYS A 1127 44.04 -20.70 9.25
N LYS A 1128 44.92 -20.98 10.20
CA LYS A 1128 45.30 -22.36 10.53
C LYS A 1128 45.10 -22.56 12.03
N ASN A 1129 44.04 -23.28 12.36
CA ASN A 1129 43.71 -23.84 13.67
C ASN A 1129 43.25 -22.85 14.76
N GLY A 1130 42.03 -22.33 14.59
CA GLY A 1130 41.00 -22.35 15.64
C GLY A 1130 41.26 -21.72 17.01
N LYS A 1131 42.09 -20.67 17.16
CA LYS A 1131 42.12 -19.80 18.37
C LYS A 1131 42.53 -18.35 18.03
N SER A 1132 41.62 -17.39 18.11
CA SER A 1132 41.91 -15.94 17.96
C SER A 1132 42.23 -15.28 19.31
N LYS A 1133 43.49 -15.38 19.76
CA LYS A 1133 44.01 -14.49 20.84
C LYS A 1133 45.43 -13.96 20.57
N GLY A 1134 45.85 -13.85 19.31
CA GLY A 1134 47.27 -13.72 18.97
C GLY A 1134 47.77 -12.50 18.18
N LYS A 1135 46.93 -11.66 17.55
CA LYS A 1135 47.42 -10.77 16.47
C LYS A 1135 47.28 -9.25 16.64
N LYS A 1136 46.46 -8.72 17.55
CA LYS A 1136 46.48 -7.26 17.91
C LYS A 1136 47.88 -6.80 18.37
N LYS A 1137 48.66 -7.70 18.97
CA LYS A 1137 50.02 -7.44 19.47
C LYS A 1137 51.13 -7.23 18.42
N LEU A 1138 50.88 -7.50 17.13
CA LEU A 1138 51.94 -7.50 16.11
C LEU A 1138 52.23 -6.10 15.53
N ILE A 1139 51.23 -5.20 15.49
CA ILE A 1139 51.39 -3.84 14.95
C ILE A 1139 51.82 -2.86 16.04
N GLU A 1140 51.37 -3.02 17.29
CA GLU A 1140 51.78 -2.19 18.44
C GLU A 1140 53.29 -2.22 18.77
N ASN A 1141 54.08 -3.14 18.17
CA ASN A 1141 55.50 -3.33 18.47
C ASN A 1141 56.47 -3.05 17.30
N HIS A 1142 55.99 -2.56 16.15
CA HIS A 1142 56.84 -2.27 14.98
C HIS A 1142 56.67 -0.82 14.51
N SER A 1143 57.74 -0.24 13.98
CA SER A 1143 57.67 1.09 13.36
C SER A 1143 56.98 1.00 12.00
N VAL A 1144 56.07 1.95 11.74
CA VAL A 1144 55.35 2.08 10.47
C VAL A 1144 55.89 3.28 9.72
N GLN A 1145 56.14 3.13 8.43
CA GLN A 1145 56.68 4.16 7.56
C GLN A 1145 55.77 4.38 6.36
N LEU A 1146 55.53 5.65 6.03
CA LEU A 1146 54.84 6.05 4.81
C LEU A 1146 55.87 6.27 3.70
N LEU A 1147 55.65 5.68 2.53
CA LEU A 1147 56.52 5.81 1.37
C LEU A 1147 55.78 6.48 0.23
N ASN A 1148 56.45 7.39 -0.47
CA ASN A 1148 55.92 7.95 -1.71
C ASN A 1148 55.94 6.92 -2.86
N GLU A 1149 55.42 7.31 -4.01
CA GLU A 1149 55.37 6.50 -5.25
C GLU A 1149 56.74 5.96 -5.69
N ASN A 1150 57.83 6.61 -5.26
CA ASN A 1150 59.21 6.21 -5.56
C ASN A 1150 59.80 5.26 -4.51
N GLY A 1151 59.05 4.90 -3.48
CA GLY A 1151 59.49 4.04 -2.38
C GLY A 1151 60.42 4.75 -1.39
N GLU A 1152 60.37 6.08 -1.31
CA GLU A 1152 61.13 6.87 -0.34
C GLU A 1152 60.29 7.15 0.90
N VAL A 1153 60.88 6.97 2.08
CA VAL A 1153 60.21 7.21 3.37
C VAL A 1153 60.00 8.71 3.57
N LEU A 1154 58.75 9.10 3.77
CA LEU A 1154 58.37 10.48 4.08
C LEU A 1154 58.76 10.84 5.54
N PRO A 1155 59.18 12.08 5.82
CA PRO A 1155 59.60 12.52 7.14
C PRO A 1155 58.41 12.87 8.06
N VAL A 1156 57.34 12.08 8.03
CA VAL A 1156 56.14 12.24 8.86
C VAL A 1156 56.11 11.16 9.94
N GLU A 1157 55.82 11.55 11.19
CA GLU A 1157 55.63 10.58 12.27
C GLU A 1157 54.31 9.83 12.06
N VAL A 1158 54.37 8.51 11.92
CA VAL A 1158 53.19 7.65 11.81
C VAL A 1158 53.04 6.87 13.11
N SER A 1159 51.88 6.94 13.73
CA SER A 1159 51.56 6.15 14.93
C SER A 1159 50.39 5.21 14.67
N VAL A 1160 50.32 4.11 15.43
CA VAL A 1160 49.23 3.11 15.33
C VAL A 1160 48.49 3.04 16.65
N ASN A 1161 47.16 3.15 16.60
CA ASN A 1161 46.27 2.95 17.75
C ASN A 1161 45.19 1.91 17.39
N GLY A 1162 45.31 0.69 17.92
CA GLY A 1162 44.44 -0.43 17.55
C GLY A 1162 44.58 -0.82 16.07
N ASN A 1163 43.49 -0.72 15.31
CA ASN A 1163 43.45 -1.02 13.87
C ASN A 1163 43.62 0.26 13.00
N LYS A 1164 43.96 1.40 13.63
CA LYS A 1164 43.98 2.73 13.01
C LYS A 1164 45.40 3.26 12.85
N LEU A 1165 45.70 3.88 11.70
CA LEU A 1165 46.97 4.55 11.41
C LEU A 1165 46.78 6.07 11.46
N MET A 1166 47.62 6.76 12.21
CA MET A 1166 47.50 8.19 12.52
C MET A 1166 48.66 8.97 11.90
N ILE A 1167 48.33 10.00 11.11
CA ILE A 1167 49.29 10.96 10.52
C ILE A 1167 48.96 12.36 11.07
N PRO A 1168 49.83 12.95 11.91
CA PRO A 1168 49.52 14.16 12.69
C PRO A 1168 49.68 15.49 11.95
N SER A 1169 50.20 15.50 10.71
CA SER A 1169 50.32 16.71 9.87
C SER A 1169 50.44 16.33 8.39
N TRP A 1170 49.64 16.97 7.53
CA TRP A 1170 49.51 16.64 6.10
C TRP A 1170 50.09 17.70 5.15
N GLU A 1171 50.51 18.87 5.66
CA GLU A 1171 50.99 20.00 4.84
C GLU A 1171 52.23 19.67 3.97
N ASP A 1172 52.99 18.64 4.35
CA ASP A 1172 54.19 18.18 3.63
C ASP A 1172 53.92 17.01 2.66
N ILE A 1173 52.67 16.53 2.54
CA ILE A 1173 52.30 15.39 1.68
C ILE A 1173 51.62 15.92 0.41
N GLN A 1174 52.27 15.74 -0.74
CA GLN A 1174 51.71 16.15 -2.04
C GLN A 1174 50.65 15.14 -2.52
N PRO A 1175 49.67 15.54 -3.34
CA PRO A 1175 48.83 14.58 -4.07
C PRO A 1175 49.69 13.57 -4.85
N GLY A 1176 49.33 12.30 -4.80
CA GLY A 1176 50.06 11.22 -5.46
C GLY A 1176 49.86 9.85 -4.81
N MET A 1177 50.56 8.85 -5.35
CA MET A 1177 50.50 7.47 -4.86
C MET A 1177 51.44 7.26 -3.67
N TYR A 1178 50.93 6.61 -2.63
CA TYR A 1178 51.66 6.28 -1.41
C TYR A 1178 51.51 4.81 -1.04
N SER A 1179 52.44 4.32 -0.24
CA SER A 1179 52.38 2.97 0.32
C SER A 1179 52.85 2.91 1.77
N ILE A 1180 52.33 1.96 2.54
CA ILE A 1180 52.73 1.75 3.93
C ILE A 1180 53.71 0.57 4.02
N SER A 1181 54.83 0.76 4.72
CA SER A 1181 55.75 -0.32 5.09
C SER A 1181 55.79 -0.51 6.61
N ILE A 1182 55.72 -1.77 7.04
CA ILE A 1182 55.87 -2.18 8.43
C ILE A 1182 57.23 -2.84 8.58
N GLU A 1183 58.05 -2.36 9.51
CA GLU A 1183 59.39 -2.89 9.74
C GLU A 1183 59.33 -4.39 10.09
N GLY A 1184 59.95 -5.25 9.27
CA GLY A 1184 60.00 -6.70 9.48
C GLY A 1184 58.98 -7.54 8.69
N ALA A 1185 58.02 -6.92 8.00
CA ALA A 1185 57.18 -7.61 7.02
C ALA A 1185 57.95 -7.77 5.70
N GLY A 1186 57.98 -8.99 5.13
CA GLY A 1186 58.64 -9.24 3.84
C GLY A 1186 58.05 -8.35 2.72
N LYS A 1187 58.79 -8.19 1.62
CA LYS A 1187 58.57 -7.23 0.50
C LYS A 1187 57.17 -7.13 -0.15
N ASN A 1188 56.16 -7.90 0.27
CA ASN A 1188 54.83 -7.98 -0.35
C ASN A 1188 53.68 -7.58 0.60
N SER A 1189 53.91 -6.69 1.58
CA SER A 1189 52.88 -6.25 2.54
C SER A 1189 52.61 -4.74 2.46
N ALA A 1190 52.67 -4.16 1.27
CA ALA A 1190 52.46 -2.72 1.09
C ALA A 1190 51.01 -2.45 0.64
N LEU A 1191 50.19 -1.88 1.52
CA LEU A 1191 48.94 -1.25 1.14
C LEU A 1191 49.31 0.00 0.34
N SER A 1192 48.80 0.13 -0.90
CA SER A 1192 49.01 1.32 -1.74
C SER A 1192 47.71 2.10 -1.84
N PHE A 1193 47.78 3.42 -1.72
CA PHE A 1193 46.64 4.32 -1.78
C PHE A 1193 47.04 5.63 -2.47
N GLU A 1194 46.06 6.32 -3.04
CA GLU A 1194 46.24 7.62 -3.68
C GLU A 1194 45.72 8.71 -2.76
N ILE A 1195 46.47 9.81 -2.64
CA ILE A 1195 46.01 11.05 -2.02
C ILE A 1195 45.75 12.02 -3.17
N GLN A 1196 44.52 12.54 -3.32
CA GLN A 1196 44.14 13.47 -4.40
C GLN A 1196 44.21 14.93 -3.96
#